data_AF-A0A512HLY4-F1
#
_entry.id   AF-A0A512HLY4-F1
#
_cell.length_a   1.000
_cell.length_b   1.000
_cell.length_c   1.000
_cell.angle_alpha   90.00
_cell.angle_beta   90.00
_cell.angle_gamma   90.00
#
_symmetry.space_group_name_H-M   'P 1'
#
loop_
_entity.id
_entity.type
_entity.pdbx_description
1 polymer ?
#
loop_
_entity_poly.entity_id
_entity_poly.type
_entity_poly.pdbx_seq_one_letter_code
_entity_poly.pdbx_strand_id
1 'polypeptide(L)'
;MPKTMSPDIKQAFADRLAEYVEDEGLRRAVIIFHGGEPLLAGVGSITDFAEQLRHAVGPDVKLDFAMQTNGLLITDAVLTALDAADISVSLSLDGSKVDNDRHRSTRKGRSSFDRVMEAYHRLEAHPKIFAGVIAVIDAKSDPENLLAFFNDINPPKLDLLLPDAHHVRPPPGREAEPEIYKDWLIRAFDCWFDRYPHIPLRTFEALLDAAAGLPSATDAFGFGDVNLLSIETDGGYHDLDVLKIVGDGISDLHGSVRDMAISAAAASPVIERHRALLNKEGLSESCLSCQVVDICGGGSVPHRFSADGFNNPSTYCGELFALISHVKARLVQDLTAEEEDLSNRLSETFNLSEFERAETAGPAMAVLRADADLTYTERLRQVLAELEKTGPEATEIARELAGLGVDAFARLARRPGMVAWSQAFLAQARGRQIHDVDGKPIFADIAYLVDVLNSYAPSAAIKWDVAQNDAWLKLPFGDQIIFERENVAAVARKVVEEAFEIVRSWRPALAEEMLLACQAVQFVRDPTADPEKIVSFSDDSVPGTLFVSVMQDGKLIDPFDLADSLVHEHRHQKLYLLERLGPTVSRFAPRVVSPWRADLRPPSGLLHAVFVFVELHRLWQHILAHGPAHMKERATKQLRDTERNLNLGVATLRQCELTELGRALTDVLEAVSHQAPVAA
;
A
#
# COMPACT_ATOMS: atom_id res chain seq x y z
N MET A 1 -33.65 -7.53 34.56
CA MET A 1 -33.31 -6.36 33.72
C MET A 1 -31.91 -6.61 33.15
N PRO A 2 -31.55 -6.05 31.98
CA PRO A 2 -30.17 -6.12 31.49
C PRO A 2 -29.22 -5.55 32.55
N LYS A 3 -28.03 -6.13 32.67
CA LYS A 3 -26.99 -5.58 33.55
C LYS A 3 -26.49 -4.28 32.92
N THR A 4 -26.29 -3.26 33.73
CA THR A 4 -25.72 -1.97 33.29
C THR A 4 -24.56 -1.62 34.21
N MET A 5 -23.60 -0.87 33.67
CA MET A 5 -22.50 -0.35 34.45
C MET A 5 -23.01 0.58 35.54
N SER A 6 -22.67 0.29 36.80
CA SER A 6 -23.11 1.07 37.95
C SER A 6 -22.33 2.39 38.06
N PRO A 7 -22.88 3.43 38.74
CA PRO A 7 -22.22 4.73 38.84
C PRO A 7 -20.80 4.68 39.43
N ASP A 8 -20.57 3.78 40.40
CA ASP A 8 -19.26 3.56 41.00
C ASP A 8 -18.25 2.95 40.02
N ILE A 9 -18.67 2.03 39.14
CA ILE A 9 -17.81 1.52 38.06
C ILE A 9 -17.52 2.59 37.02
N LYS A 10 -18.53 3.38 36.63
CA LYS A 10 -18.33 4.50 35.69
C LYS A 10 -17.30 5.49 36.22
N GLN A 11 -17.41 5.88 37.49
CA GLN A 11 -16.43 6.77 38.12
C GLN A 11 -15.05 6.13 38.19
N ALA A 12 -14.96 4.86 38.62
CA ALA A 12 -13.68 4.16 38.66
C ALA A 12 -13.02 4.08 37.27
N PHE A 13 -13.79 3.82 36.21
CA PHE A 13 -13.25 3.85 34.84
C PHE A 13 -12.79 5.26 34.44
N ALA A 14 -13.57 6.30 34.74
CA ALA A 14 -13.17 7.68 34.44
C ALA A 14 -11.83 8.04 35.11
N ASP A 15 -11.66 7.68 36.38
CA ASP A 15 -10.42 7.92 37.13
C ASP A 15 -9.25 7.13 36.50
N ARG A 16 -9.46 5.84 36.18
CA ARG A 16 -8.44 4.99 35.53
C ARG A 16 -8.04 5.47 34.14
N LEU A 17 -8.99 6.00 33.37
CA LEU A 17 -8.74 6.52 32.04
C LEU A 17 -7.92 7.81 32.11
N ALA A 18 -8.23 8.71 33.04
CA ALA A 18 -7.46 9.93 33.26
C ALA A 18 -6.01 9.62 33.65
N GLU A 19 -5.82 8.69 34.60
CA GLU A 19 -4.50 8.17 35.01
C GLU A 19 -3.73 7.62 33.79
N TYR A 20 -4.37 6.75 33.00
CA TYR A 20 -3.72 6.12 31.85
C TYR A 20 -3.31 7.11 30.76
N VAL A 21 -4.18 8.08 30.47
CA VAL A 21 -3.91 9.10 29.46
C VAL A 21 -2.76 10.01 29.89
N GLU A 22 -2.67 10.35 31.16
CA GLU A 22 -1.56 11.15 31.71
C GLU A 22 -0.25 10.35 31.69
N ASP A 23 -0.25 9.12 32.21
CA ASP A 23 0.93 8.26 32.34
C ASP A 23 1.57 7.93 30.98
N GLU A 24 0.75 7.59 29.97
CA GLU A 24 1.20 7.25 28.63
C GLU A 24 1.32 8.47 27.70
N GLY A 25 0.99 9.68 28.17
CA GLY A 25 1.04 10.92 27.39
C GLY A 25 0.11 10.94 26.18
N LEU A 26 -1.03 10.25 26.25
CA LEU A 26 -1.97 10.11 25.14
C LEU A 26 -2.66 11.44 24.84
N ARG A 27 -2.73 11.80 23.56
CA ARG A 27 -3.47 12.99 23.08
C ARG A 27 -4.82 12.66 22.46
N ARG A 28 -5.06 11.38 22.20
CA ARG A 28 -6.30 10.89 21.59
C ARG A 28 -6.57 9.47 22.06
N ALA A 29 -7.83 9.16 22.35
CA ALA A 29 -8.30 7.80 22.60
C ALA A 29 -9.71 7.60 22.03
N VAL A 30 -10.08 6.35 21.79
CA VAL A 30 -11.38 5.97 21.24
C VAL A 30 -12.11 5.09 22.25
N ILE A 31 -13.36 5.43 22.55
CA ILE A 31 -14.24 4.67 23.45
C ILE A 31 -15.44 4.15 22.65
N ILE A 32 -15.64 2.84 22.65
CA ILE A 32 -16.70 2.19 21.89
C ILE A 32 -17.72 1.59 22.85
N PHE A 33 -18.95 2.11 22.83
CA PHE A 33 -20.09 1.52 23.50
C PHE A 33 -20.59 0.32 22.68
N HIS A 34 -20.26 -0.88 23.15
CA HIS A 34 -20.56 -2.13 22.46
C HIS A 34 -21.68 -2.94 23.15
N GLY A 35 -21.45 -4.20 23.52
CA GLY A 35 -22.50 -5.22 23.67
C GLY A 35 -23.47 -5.10 24.86
N GLY A 36 -24.52 -5.94 24.94
CA GLY A 36 -25.15 -6.67 23.83
C GLY A 36 -26.13 -5.79 23.02
N GLU A 37 -26.79 -4.84 23.68
CA GLU A 37 -27.47 -3.69 23.03
C GLU A 37 -27.29 -2.48 23.96
N PRO A 38 -26.38 -1.54 23.62
CA PRO A 38 -25.99 -0.48 24.54
C PRO A 38 -27.15 0.47 24.89
N LEU A 39 -28.09 0.70 23.97
CA LEU A 39 -29.27 1.55 24.23
C LEU A 39 -30.22 0.99 25.31
N LEU A 40 -30.05 -0.27 25.75
CA LEU A 40 -30.76 -0.78 26.93
C LEU A 40 -30.35 -0.08 28.23
N ALA A 41 -29.17 0.54 28.29
CA ALA A 41 -28.76 1.40 29.39
C ALA A 41 -29.48 2.76 29.36
N GLY A 42 -30.12 3.11 28.25
CA GLY A 42 -30.73 4.40 27.99
C GLY A 42 -29.73 5.44 27.46
N VAL A 43 -30.16 6.23 26.48
CA VAL A 43 -29.29 7.21 25.80
C VAL A 43 -28.69 8.25 26.76
N GLY A 44 -29.47 8.74 27.73
CA GLY A 44 -28.97 9.68 28.74
C GLY A 44 -27.80 9.11 29.55
N SER A 45 -27.90 7.86 29.99
CA SER A 45 -26.82 7.18 30.71
C SER A 45 -25.54 7.02 29.87
N ILE A 46 -25.66 6.93 28.54
CA ILE A 46 -24.53 6.87 27.60
C ILE A 46 -23.93 8.26 27.41
N THR A 47 -24.74 9.27 27.12
CA THR A 47 -24.26 10.65 26.89
C THR A 47 -23.64 11.26 28.13
N ASP A 48 -24.27 11.07 29.30
CA ASP A 48 -23.75 11.53 30.59
C ASP A 48 -22.40 10.88 30.89
N PHE A 49 -22.23 9.61 30.51
CA PHE A 49 -20.98 8.89 30.74
C PHE A 49 -19.88 9.35 29.77
N ALA A 50 -20.21 9.57 28.50
CA ALA A 50 -19.25 10.15 27.55
C ALA A 50 -18.78 11.54 28.02
N GLU A 51 -19.69 12.38 28.53
CA GLU A 51 -19.34 13.68 29.13
C GLU A 51 -18.46 13.53 30.38
N GLN A 52 -18.79 12.59 31.28
CA GLN A 52 -17.98 12.27 32.45
C GLN A 52 -16.54 11.88 32.06
N LEU A 53 -16.37 11.03 31.04
CA LEU A 53 -15.06 10.61 30.55
C LEU A 53 -14.27 11.78 29.93
N ARG A 54 -14.93 12.64 29.13
CA ARG A 54 -14.30 13.87 28.60
C ARG A 54 -13.84 14.80 29.71
N HIS A 55 -14.65 14.97 30.74
CA HIS A 55 -14.29 15.81 31.88
C HIS A 55 -13.08 15.25 32.64
N ALA A 56 -13.03 13.92 32.82
CA ALA A 56 -11.96 13.26 33.55
C ALA A 56 -10.59 13.40 32.87
N VAL A 57 -10.50 13.26 31.54
CA VAL A 57 -9.23 13.39 30.81
C VAL A 57 -8.82 14.84 30.50
N GLY A 58 -9.75 15.78 30.62
CA GLY A 58 -9.51 17.20 30.37
C GLY A 58 -9.52 17.62 28.89
N PRO A 59 -9.41 18.92 28.61
CA PRO A 59 -9.59 19.48 27.26
C PRO A 59 -8.42 19.23 26.29
N ASP A 60 -7.25 18.85 26.80
CA ASP A 60 -6.03 18.63 26.00
C ASP A 60 -5.99 17.24 25.34
N VAL A 61 -7.02 16.42 25.56
CA VAL A 61 -7.11 15.03 25.10
C VAL A 61 -8.40 14.88 24.30
N LYS A 62 -8.28 14.42 23.05
CA LYS A 62 -9.44 14.16 22.20
C LYS A 62 -9.99 12.75 22.45
N LEU A 63 -11.20 12.65 23.02
CA LEU A 63 -11.94 11.39 23.11
C LEU A 63 -12.98 11.29 21.98
N ASP A 64 -12.79 10.32 21.09
CA ASP A 64 -13.79 9.95 20.09
C ASP A 64 -14.69 8.84 20.64
N PHE A 65 -16.00 8.99 20.48
CA PHE A 65 -16.98 7.99 20.92
C PHE A 65 -17.68 7.34 19.73
N ALA A 66 -17.87 6.03 19.85
CA ALA A 66 -18.65 5.25 18.90
C ALA A 66 -19.61 4.32 19.63
N MET A 67 -20.68 3.91 18.96
CA MET A 67 -21.66 2.96 19.47
C MET A 67 -22.08 1.98 18.38
N GLN A 68 -22.06 0.68 18.70
CA GLN A 68 -22.65 -0.37 17.85
C GLN A 68 -24.06 -0.70 18.34
N THR A 69 -25.06 -0.68 17.48
CA THR A 69 -26.46 -0.98 17.88
C THR A 69 -27.17 -1.88 16.86
N ASN A 70 -28.15 -2.66 17.33
CA ASN A 70 -29.09 -3.38 16.46
C ASN A 70 -30.20 -2.47 15.89
N GLY A 71 -30.24 -1.19 16.27
CA GLY A 71 -31.16 -0.19 15.73
C GLY A 71 -32.58 -0.20 16.31
N LEU A 72 -32.98 -1.22 17.05
CA LEU A 72 -34.38 -1.37 17.49
C LEU A 72 -34.84 -0.27 18.45
N LEU A 73 -33.92 0.36 19.16
CA LEU A 73 -34.20 1.44 20.13
C LEU A 73 -33.91 2.84 19.57
N ILE A 74 -33.55 2.95 18.29
CA ILE A 74 -33.29 4.23 17.64
C ILE A 74 -34.58 5.02 17.44
N THR A 75 -34.55 6.27 17.88
CA THR A 75 -35.59 7.29 17.70
C THR A 75 -34.95 8.64 17.43
N ASP A 76 -35.69 9.60 16.89
CA ASP A 76 -35.15 10.95 16.62
C ASP A 76 -34.61 11.61 17.91
N ALA A 77 -35.26 11.37 19.06
CA ALA A 77 -34.78 11.84 20.36
C ALA A 77 -33.44 11.20 20.77
N VAL A 78 -33.25 9.91 20.48
CA VAL A 78 -31.99 9.21 20.71
C VAL A 78 -30.90 9.76 19.79
N LEU A 79 -31.17 9.91 18.49
CA LEU A 79 -30.18 10.43 17.53
C LEU A 79 -29.79 11.88 17.84
N THR A 80 -30.76 12.72 18.22
CA THR A 80 -30.48 14.11 18.64
C THR A 80 -29.55 14.15 19.85
N ALA A 81 -29.75 13.27 20.84
CA ALA A 81 -28.88 13.20 22.01
C ALA A 81 -27.47 12.70 21.68
N LEU A 82 -27.36 11.67 20.82
CA LEU A 82 -26.06 11.15 20.37
C LEU A 82 -25.28 12.15 19.51
N ASP A 83 -25.95 12.90 18.64
CA ASP A 83 -25.33 13.93 17.80
C ASP A 83 -24.82 15.12 18.64
N ALA A 84 -25.64 15.58 19.59
CA ALA A 84 -25.24 16.60 20.55
C ALA A 84 -24.04 16.17 21.40
N ALA A 85 -23.95 14.88 21.73
CA ALA A 85 -22.84 14.29 22.45
C ALA A 85 -21.65 13.88 21.56
N ASP A 86 -21.72 14.08 20.25
CA ASP A 86 -20.70 13.68 19.28
C ASP A 86 -20.29 12.20 19.39
N ILE A 87 -21.31 11.32 19.43
CA ILE A 87 -21.16 9.86 19.49
C ILE A 87 -21.56 9.29 18.14
N SER A 88 -20.59 8.69 17.44
CA SER A 88 -20.85 8.03 16.16
C SER A 88 -21.60 6.70 16.35
N VAL A 89 -22.41 6.32 15.37
CA VAL A 89 -23.31 5.16 15.41
C VAL A 89 -23.04 4.26 14.24
N SER A 90 -22.76 2.99 14.52
CA SER A 90 -22.76 1.91 13.53
C SER A 90 -23.96 1.00 13.75
N LEU A 91 -24.66 0.68 12.66
CA LEU A 91 -25.89 -0.11 12.67
C LEU A 91 -25.59 -1.55 12.24
N SER A 92 -26.11 -2.53 12.98
CA SER A 92 -26.08 -3.91 12.53
C SER A 92 -27.27 -4.23 11.62
N LEU A 93 -26.98 -4.66 10.38
CA LEU A 93 -27.97 -5.02 9.37
C LEU A 93 -27.34 -6.03 8.41
N ASP A 94 -27.82 -7.27 8.36
CA ASP A 94 -27.15 -8.35 7.61
C ASP A 94 -27.58 -8.46 6.14
N GLY A 95 -28.39 -7.53 5.64
CA GLY A 95 -28.88 -7.53 4.25
C GLY A 95 -30.39 -7.42 4.14
N SER A 96 -30.95 -8.03 3.09
CA SER A 96 -32.39 -8.01 2.81
C SER A 96 -33.21 -8.56 3.99
N LYS A 97 -34.53 -8.35 3.98
CA LYS A 97 -35.42 -8.89 5.01
C LYS A 97 -35.21 -10.38 5.27
N VAL A 98 -35.03 -11.17 4.21
CA VAL A 98 -34.86 -12.62 4.30
C VAL A 98 -33.52 -12.97 4.94
N ASP A 99 -32.46 -12.21 4.65
CA ASP A 99 -31.11 -12.45 5.16
C ASP A 99 -31.02 -12.01 6.63
N ASN A 100 -31.47 -10.79 6.92
CA ASN A 100 -31.51 -10.24 8.26
C ASN A 100 -32.36 -11.10 9.21
N ASP A 101 -33.58 -11.47 8.82
CA ASP A 101 -34.49 -12.19 9.71
C ASP A 101 -34.07 -13.64 9.99
N ARG A 102 -33.15 -14.21 9.20
CA ARG A 102 -32.61 -15.55 9.43
C ARG A 102 -31.86 -15.65 10.76
N HIS A 103 -31.16 -14.58 11.15
CA HIS A 103 -30.34 -14.52 12.37
C HIS A 103 -30.79 -13.46 13.36
N ARG A 104 -31.42 -12.37 12.91
CA ARG A 104 -31.80 -11.21 13.74
C ARG A 104 -33.30 -11.17 14.03
N SER A 105 -33.88 -12.30 14.44
CA SER A 105 -35.27 -12.29 14.91
C SER A 105 -35.36 -11.85 16.38
N THR A 106 -36.47 -11.23 16.75
CA THR A 106 -36.74 -10.92 18.17
C THR A 106 -36.82 -12.21 19.00
N ARG A 107 -36.76 -12.13 20.33
CA ARG A 107 -36.98 -13.30 21.23
C ARG A 107 -38.29 -14.07 20.99
N LYS A 108 -39.27 -13.46 20.32
CA LYS A 108 -40.55 -14.09 19.93
C LYS A 108 -40.55 -14.62 18.48
N GLY A 109 -39.40 -14.68 17.82
CA GLY A 109 -39.24 -15.11 16.43
C GLY A 109 -39.82 -14.15 15.39
N ARG A 110 -40.17 -12.91 15.77
CA ARG A 110 -40.67 -11.91 14.81
C ARG A 110 -39.51 -11.21 14.10
N SER A 111 -39.74 -10.87 12.83
CA SER A 111 -38.87 -10.01 12.02
C SER A 111 -38.46 -8.75 12.78
N SER A 112 -37.18 -8.39 12.66
CA SER A 112 -36.66 -7.10 13.14
C SER A 112 -36.48 -6.09 11.99
N PHE A 113 -36.39 -6.58 10.75
CA PHE A 113 -35.95 -5.83 9.58
C PHE A 113 -36.65 -4.48 9.40
N ASP A 114 -37.98 -4.44 9.45
CA ASP A 114 -38.73 -3.21 9.15
C ASP A 114 -38.38 -2.08 10.15
N ARG A 115 -38.07 -2.43 11.40
CA ARG A 115 -37.64 -1.48 12.43
C ARG A 115 -36.17 -1.08 12.27
N VAL A 116 -35.32 -2.01 11.83
CA VAL A 116 -33.90 -1.71 11.54
C VAL A 116 -33.80 -0.77 10.34
N MET A 117 -34.63 -0.96 9.30
CA MET A 117 -34.72 -0.04 8.17
C MET A 117 -35.28 1.32 8.55
N GLU A 118 -36.27 1.38 9.45
CA GLU A 118 -36.71 2.67 10.01
C GLU A 118 -35.58 3.38 10.76
N ALA A 119 -34.77 2.64 11.53
CA ALA A 119 -33.59 3.19 12.21
C ALA A 119 -32.53 3.66 11.21
N TYR A 120 -32.30 2.91 10.13
CA TYR A 120 -31.40 3.29 9.04
C TYR A 120 -31.80 4.63 8.42
N HIS A 121 -33.07 4.78 8.00
CA HIS A 121 -33.56 6.02 7.40
C HIS A 121 -33.50 7.22 8.35
N ARG A 122 -33.67 6.99 9.65
CA ARG A 122 -33.45 8.04 10.65
C ARG A 122 -31.96 8.42 10.74
N LEU A 123 -31.05 7.45 10.73
CA LEU A 123 -29.60 7.69 10.74
C LEU A 123 -29.12 8.44 9.48
N GLU A 124 -29.73 8.20 8.31
CA GLU A 124 -29.43 8.94 7.08
C GLU A 124 -29.63 10.47 7.25
N ALA A 125 -30.59 10.88 8.08
CA ALA A 125 -30.81 12.29 8.40
C ALA A 125 -29.75 12.89 9.35
N HIS A 126 -28.83 12.07 9.87
CA HIS A 126 -27.75 12.45 10.79
C HIS A 126 -26.36 12.01 10.27
N PRO A 127 -25.93 12.47 9.08
CA PRO A 127 -24.71 11.99 8.42
C PRO A 127 -23.43 12.26 9.23
N LYS A 128 -23.44 13.27 10.11
CA LYS A 128 -22.31 13.58 11.00
C LYS A 128 -21.94 12.43 11.93
N ILE A 129 -22.95 11.70 12.42
CA ILE A 129 -22.74 10.60 13.38
C ILE A 129 -22.99 9.22 12.79
N PHE A 130 -23.51 9.11 11.56
CA PHE A 130 -23.73 7.80 10.97
C PHE A 130 -22.42 7.21 10.41
N ALA A 131 -21.81 6.31 11.18
CA ALA A 131 -20.49 5.73 10.86
C ALA A 131 -20.57 4.62 9.80
N GLY A 132 -21.72 3.95 9.66
CA GLY A 132 -21.93 2.90 8.67
C GLY A 132 -22.68 1.69 9.20
N VAL A 133 -22.61 0.61 8.43
CA VAL A 133 -23.32 -0.65 8.66
C VAL A 133 -22.32 -1.79 8.82
N ILE A 134 -22.60 -2.70 9.75
CA ILE A 134 -21.89 -3.97 9.88
C ILE A 134 -22.88 -5.10 9.58
N ALA A 135 -22.47 -6.02 8.70
CA ALA A 135 -23.23 -7.18 8.28
C ALA A 135 -22.41 -8.46 8.50
N VAL A 136 -23.01 -9.49 9.10
CA VAL A 136 -22.39 -10.81 9.21
C VAL A 136 -22.70 -11.63 7.97
N ILE A 137 -21.68 -12.22 7.36
CA ILE A 137 -21.80 -13.03 6.15
C ILE A 137 -22.55 -14.33 6.46
N ASP A 138 -23.70 -14.51 5.81
CA ASP A 138 -24.32 -15.83 5.66
C ASP A 138 -24.09 -16.34 4.24
N ALA A 139 -23.31 -17.41 4.11
CA ALA A 139 -22.96 -17.97 2.81
C ALA A 139 -24.14 -18.62 2.07
N LYS A 140 -25.32 -18.77 2.71
CA LYS A 140 -26.58 -19.16 2.04
C LYS A 140 -27.24 -18.00 1.30
N SER A 141 -26.91 -16.77 1.66
CA SER A 141 -27.36 -15.58 0.95
C SER A 141 -26.55 -15.41 -0.32
N ASP A 142 -27.20 -15.04 -1.42
CA ASP A 142 -26.47 -14.76 -2.65
C ASP A 142 -25.72 -13.42 -2.52
N PRO A 143 -24.40 -13.37 -2.77
CA PRO A 143 -23.60 -12.17 -2.54
C PRO A 143 -23.98 -11.00 -3.46
N GLU A 144 -24.48 -11.29 -4.67
CA GLU A 144 -24.94 -10.24 -5.58
C GLU A 144 -26.23 -9.59 -5.08
N ASN A 145 -27.20 -10.38 -4.62
CA ASN A 145 -28.40 -9.84 -3.98
C ASN A 145 -28.08 -9.03 -2.71
N LEU A 146 -27.09 -9.48 -1.93
CA LEU A 146 -26.64 -8.76 -0.74
C LEU A 146 -26.04 -7.40 -1.10
N LEU A 147 -25.13 -7.37 -2.08
CA LEU A 147 -24.49 -6.12 -2.53
C LEU A 147 -25.48 -5.20 -3.24
N ALA A 148 -26.41 -5.73 -4.03
CA ALA A 148 -27.49 -4.95 -4.63
C ALA A 148 -28.37 -4.29 -3.57
N PHE A 149 -28.70 -5.00 -2.49
CA PHE A 149 -29.42 -4.43 -1.36
C PHE A 149 -28.65 -3.26 -0.71
N PHE A 150 -27.35 -3.43 -0.45
CA PHE A 150 -26.55 -2.36 0.13
C PHE A 150 -26.30 -1.20 -0.83
N ASN A 151 -26.20 -1.46 -2.13
CA ASN A 151 -26.19 -0.41 -3.15
C ASN A 151 -27.46 0.44 -3.10
N ASP A 152 -28.62 -0.19 -2.96
CA ASP A 152 -29.91 0.50 -2.98
C ASP A 152 -30.12 1.39 -1.76
N ILE A 153 -29.64 0.98 -0.59
CA ILE A 153 -29.74 1.79 0.64
C ILE A 153 -28.56 2.75 0.82
N ASN A 154 -27.43 2.49 0.16
CA ASN A 154 -26.24 3.34 0.08
C ASN A 154 -25.67 3.79 1.45
N PRO A 155 -25.15 2.86 2.29
CA PRO A 155 -24.60 3.21 3.59
C PRO A 155 -23.30 4.02 3.45
N PRO A 156 -22.96 4.89 4.42
CA PRO A 156 -21.72 5.68 4.36
C PRO A 156 -20.46 4.81 4.40
N LYS A 157 -20.56 3.63 5.05
CA LYS A 157 -19.55 2.58 5.05
C LYS A 157 -20.21 1.24 5.33
N LEU A 158 -19.69 0.16 4.76
CA LEU A 158 -20.10 -1.22 4.98
C LEU A 158 -18.91 -2.05 5.48
N ASP A 159 -19.15 -2.89 6.48
CA ASP A 159 -18.19 -3.90 6.96
C ASP A 159 -18.84 -5.28 6.88
N LEU A 160 -18.15 -6.23 6.22
CA LEU A 160 -18.60 -7.62 6.11
C LEU A 160 -17.76 -8.50 7.03
N LEU A 161 -18.42 -9.09 8.03
CA LEU A 161 -17.77 -9.94 9.02
C LEU A 161 -17.97 -11.42 8.66
N LEU A 162 -16.89 -12.19 8.71
CA LEU A 162 -17.02 -13.65 8.75
C LEU A 162 -17.70 -14.06 10.06
N PRO A 163 -18.56 -15.11 10.05
CA PRO A 163 -19.11 -15.65 11.29
C PRO A 163 -18.00 -16.07 12.25
N ASP A 164 -18.19 -15.78 13.52
CA ASP A 164 -17.32 -16.29 14.57
C ASP A 164 -17.27 -17.82 14.55
N ALA A 165 -16.11 -18.35 14.22
CA ALA A 165 -15.89 -19.78 14.07
C ALA A 165 -14.44 -20.14 14.37
N HIS A 166 -14.19 -21.41 14.69
CA HIS A 166 -12.85 -21.95 14.95
C HIS A 166 -12.85 -23.47 14.71
N HIS A 167 -11.72 -24.16 14.87
CA HIS A 167 -11.61 -25.58 14.47
C HIS A 167 -12.55 -26.52 15.24
N VAL A 168 -12.90 -26.18 16.48
CA VAL A 168 -13.85 -26.95 17.30
C VAL A 168 -15.31 -26.60 16.98
N ARG A 169 -15.57 -25.38 16.50
CA ARG A 169 -16.90 -24.91 16.09
C ARG A 169 -16.80 -24.32 14.67
N PRO A 170 -16.91 -25.16 13.64
CA PRO A 170 -16.68 -24.74 12.27
C PRO A 170 -17.74 -23.73 11.81
N PRO A 171 -17.44 -22.96 10.76
CA PRO A 171 -18.37 -22.03 10.14
C PRO A 171 -19.72 -22.69 9.76
N PRO A 172 -20.86 -22.00 9.97
CA PRO A 172 -22.18 -22.53 9.63
C PRO A 172 -22.28 -23.03 8.18
N GLY A 173 -22.78 -24.24 7.97
CA GLY A 173 -22.98 -24.82 6.63
C GLY A 173 -21.76 -25.51 6.02
N ARG A 174 -20.55 -25.32 6.58
CA ARG A 174 -19.32 -25.95 6.09
C ARG A 174 -19.38 -27.49 6.06
N GLU A 175 -20.09 -28.11 7.00
CA GLU A 175 -20.24 -29.58 7.04
C GLU A 175 -20.96 -30.15 5.81
N ALA A 176 -21.93 -29.39 5.26
CA ALA A 176 -22.67 -29.79 4.07
C ALA A 176 -21.95 -29.38 2.78
N GLU A 177 -21.37 -28.17 2.78
CA GLU A 177 -20.70 -27.56 1.63
C GLU A 177 -19.34 -26.99 2.07
N PRO A 178 -18.25 -27.78 1.99
CA PRO A 178 -16.94 -27.40 2.55
C PRO A 178 -16.36 -26.08 2.04
N GLU A 179 -16.65 -25.75 0.78
CA GLU A 179 -16.12 -24.58 0.07
C GLU A 179 -17.10 -23.38 0.07
N ILE A 180 -18.23 -23.46 0.78
CA ILE A 180 -19.33 -22.49 0.68
C ILE A 180 -18.86 -21.05 0.92
N TYR A 181 -18.00 -20.81 1.91
CA TYR A 181 -17.47 -19.47 2.20
C TYR A 181 -16.41 -19.03 1.19
N LYS A 182 -15.62 -19.96 0.65
CA LYS A 182 -14.59 -19.65 -0.35
C LYS A 182 -15.25 -19.12 -1.62
N ASP A 183 -16.21 -19.89 -2.13
CA ASP A 183 -16.94 -19.55 -3.35
C ASP A 183 -17.77 -18.28 -3.15
N TRP A 184 -18.36 -18.10 -1.96
CA TRP A 184 -19.10 -16.89 -1.60
C TRP A 184 -18.21 -15.65 -1.60
N LEU A 185 -17.05 -15.69 -0.92
CA LEU A 185 -16.13 -14.54 -0.80
C LEU A 185 -15.56 -14.12 -2.16
N ILE A 186 -15.18 -15.08 -3.01
CA ILE A 186 -14.68 -14.79 -4.36
C ILE A 186 -15.78 -14.11 -5.19
N ARG A 187 -17.00 -14.68 -5.22
CA ARG A 187 -18.14 -14.09 -5.94
C ARG A 187 -18.53 -12.72 -5.40
N ALA A 188 -18.49 -12.53 -4.09
CA ALA A 188 -18.76 -11.24 -3.46
C ALA A 188 -17.71 -10.19 -3.85
N PHE A 189 -16.43 -10.57 -3.82
CA PHE A 189 -15.35 -9.69 -4.27
C PHE A 189 -15.51 -9.29 -5.73
N ASP A 190 -15.71 -10.24 -6.65
CA ASP A 190 -15.90 -9.94 -8.07
C ASP A 190 -17.12 -9.06 -8.30
N CYS A 191 -18.25 -9.37 -7.65
CA CYS A 191 -19.46 -8.58 -7.77
C CYS A 191 -19.25 -7.14 -7.27
N TRP A 192 -18.59 -6.96 -6.13
CA TRP A 192 -18.28 -5.64 -5.60
C TRP A 192 -17.31 -4.90 -6.52
N PHE A 193 -16.19 -5.52 -6.87
CA PHE A 193 -15.13 -4.92 -7.65
C PHE A 193 -15.60 -4.51 -9.06
N ASP A 194 -16.41 -5.35 -9.72
CA ASP A 194 -16.84 -5.12 -11.11
C ASP A 194 -18.06 -4.20 -11.23
N ARG A 195 -18.98 -4.23 -10.25
CA ARG A 195 -20.30 -3.59 -10.39
C ARG A 195 -20.63 -2.58 -9.30
N TYR A 196 -20.05 -2.72 -8.12
CA TYR A 196 -20.34 -1.87 -6.98
C TYR A 196 -19.08 -1.30 -6.29
N PRO A 197 -18.01 -0.91 -7.02
CA PRO A 197 -16.76 -0.45 -6.39
C PRO A 197 -16.94 0.87 -5.63
N HIS A 198 -18.04 1.59 -5.88
CA HIS A 198 -18.40 2.80 -5.15
C HIS A 198 -18.95 2.55 -3.74
N ILE A 199 -19.33 1.31 -3.40
CA ILE A 199 -19.74 0.98 -2.03
C ILE A 199 -18.48 0.94 -1.17
N PRO A 200 -18.35 1.79 -0.13
CA PRO A 200 -17.18 1.78 0.74
C PRO A 200 -17.19 0.52 1.62
N LEU A 201 -16.50 -0.53 1.20
CA LEU A 201 -16.57 -1.87 1.77
C LEU A 201 -15.25 -2.23 2.45
N ARG A 202 -15.20 -2.00 3.77
CA ARG A 202 -13.99 -2.05 4.60
C ARG A 202 -13.18 -3.33 4.41
N THR A 203 -13.84 -4.49 4.41
CA THR A 203 -13.18 -5.80 4.33
C THR A 203 -12.40 -5.97 3.03
N PHE A 204 -12.96 -5.55 1.89
CA PHE A 204 -12.29 -5.66 0.60
C PHE A 204 -11.29 -4.54 0.37
N GLU A 205 -11.57 -3.30 0.80
CA GLU A 205 -10.60 -2.19 0.80
C GLU A 205 -9.34 -2.57 1.59
N ALA A 206 -9.50 -3.05 2.83
CA ALA A 206 -8.38 -3.46 3.68
C ALA A 206 -7.57 -4.64 3.09
N LEU A 207 -8.23 -5.50 2.31
CA LEU A 207 -7.58 -6.58 1.58
C LEU A 207 -6.82 -6.06 0.34
N LEU A 208 -7.37 -5.09 -0.39
CA LEU A 208 -6.69 -4.43 -1.50
C LEU A 208 -5.45 -3.69 -1.02
N ASP A 209 -5.56 -2.94 0.07
CA ASP A 209 -4.44 -2.25 0.73
C ASP A 209 -3.33 -3.24 1.09
N ALA A 210 -3.68 -4.30 1.81
CA ALA A 210 -2.72 -5.34 2.19
C ALA A 210 -2.11 -6.05 0.97
N ALA A 211 -2.90 -6.30 -0.08
CA ALA A 211 -2.41 -6.89 -1.32
C ALA A 211 -1.46 -5.96 -2.10
N ALA A 212 -1.66 -4.64 -2.00
CA ALA A 212 -0.79 -3.60 -2.55
C ALA A 212 0.47 -3.35 -1.69
N GLY A 213 0.56 -3.95 -0.50
CA GLY A 213 1.67 -3.78 0.42
C GLY A 213 1.52 -2.60 1.38
N LEU A 214 0.32 -2.01 1.46
CA LEU A 214 -0.05 -1.01 2.46
C LEU A 214 -0.43 -1.70 3.78
N PRO A 215 -0.24 -1.05 4.94
CA PRO A 215 -0.69 -1.58 6.23
C PRO A 215 -2.22 -1.76 6.25
N SER A 216 -2.69 -2.91 6.71
CA SER A 216 -4.13 -3.11 6.91
C SER A 216 -4.62 -2.41 8.17
N ALA A 217 -5.81 -1.80 8.10
CA ALA A 217 -6.49 -1.19 9.25
C ALA A 217 -7.45 -2.17 9.97
N THR A 218 -7.21 -3.48 9.84
CA THR A 218 -8.03 -4.54 10.43
C THR A 218 -7.15 -5.59 11.11
N ASP A 219 -7.70 -6.29 12.09
CA ASP A 219 -7.10 -7.46 12.75
C ASP A 219 -7.35 -8.77 11.98
N ALA A 220 -8.05 -8.70 10.84
CA ALA A 220 -8.34 -9.83 9.97
C ALA A 220 -7.28 -10.05 8.87
N PHE A 221 -6.51 -9.01 8.54
CA PHE A 221 -5.47 -9.02 7.51
C PHE A 221 -4.20 -8.33 8.04
N GLY A 222 -3.03 -8.91 7.75
CA GLY A 222 -1.73 -8.41 8.16
C GLY A 222 -1.35 -8.78 9.60
N PHE A 223 -0.12 -8.41 9.97
CA PHE A 223 0.36 -8.50 11.35
C PHE A 223 -0.09 -7.27 12.14
N GLY A 224 -0.13 -7.38 13.46
CA GLY A 224 -0.63 -6.30 14.29
C GLY A 224 -0.21 -6.41 15.75
N ASP A 225 -0.85 -5.57 16.56
CA ASP A 225 -0.69 -5.52 18.01
C ASP A 225 -2.08 -5.41 18.65
N VAL A 226 -2.17 -5.79 19.94
CA VAL A 226 -3.38 -5.63 20.73
C VAL A 226 -3.52 -4.15 21.11
N ASN A 227 -4.45 -3.47 20.46
CA ASN A 227 -4.70 -2.03 20.61
C ASN A 227 -6.06 -1.71 21.28
N LEU A 228 -6.76 -2.72 21.79
CA LEU A 228 -8.08 -2.60 22.42
C LEU A 228 -8.14 -3.45 23.70
N LEU A 229 -8.81 -2.91 24.72
CA LEU A 229 -9.25 -3.65 25.89
C LEU A 229 -10.76 -3.54 26.03
N SER A 230 -11.41 -4.63 26.41
CA SER A 230 -12.84 -4.66 26.70
C SER A 230 -13.06 -4.45 28.20
N ILE A 231 -14.11 -3.70 28.57
CA ILE A 231 -14.50 -3.50 29.98
C ILE A 231 -15.96 -3.94 30.14
N GLU A 232 -16.19 -4.90 31.03
CA GLU A 232 -17.53 -5.44 31.29
C GLU A 232 -18.36 -4.55 32.21
N THR A 233 -19.67 -4.85 32.30
CA THR A 233 -20.60 -4.07 33.13
C THR A 233 -20.27 -4.06 34.63
N ASP A 234 -19.49 -5.02 35.11
CA ASP A 234 -18.98 -5.09 36.49
C ASP A 234 -17.60 -4.43 36.67
N GLY A 235 -17.03 -3.89 35.59
CA GLY A 235 -15.74 -3.21 35.56
C GLY A 235 -14.54 -4.12 35.29
N GLY A 236 -14.75 -5.43 35.08
CA GLY A 236 -13.68 -6.36 34.76
C GLY A 236 -12.98 -6.00 33.44
N TYR A 237 -11.65 -6.10 33.43
CA TYR A 237 -10.85 -5.96 32.21
C TYR A 237 -10.78 -7.28 31.46
N HIS A 238 -11.01 -7.18 30.16
CA HIS A 238 -10.94 -8.30 29.24
C HIS A 238 -10.10 -7.95 28.01
N ASP A 239 -9.53 -8.98 27.39
CA ASP A 239 -8.99 -8.95 26.03
C ASP A 239 -10.12 -8.68 25.00
N LEU A 240 -9.86 -8.88 23.70
CA LEU A 240 -10.85 -8.74 22.63
C LEU A 240 -12.12 -9.55 22.93
N ASP A 241 -13.28 -8.89 22.81
CA ASP A 241 -14.61 -9.46 23.09
C ASP A 241 -14.85 -10.78 22.32
N VAL A 242 -14.40 -10.85 21.07
CA VAL A 242 -14.56 -12.01 20.20
C VAL A 242 -13.86 -13.28 20.72
N LEU A 243 -12.83 -13.18 21.57
CA LEU A 243 -12.17 -14.36 22.15
C LEU A 243 -13.12 -15.20 23.03
N LYS A 244 -14.26 -14.65 23.46
CA LYS A 244 -15.31 -15.40 24.18
C LYS A 244 -15.91 -16.55 23.37
N ILE A 245 -15.72 -16.59 22.05
CA ILE A 245 -16.19 -17.70 21.21
C ILE A 245 -15.44 -19.00 21.53
N VAL A 246 -14.23 -18.89 22.10
CA VAL A 246 -13.35 -20.00 22.46
C VAL A 246 -13.82 -20.70 23.73
N GLY A 247 -14.26 -19.95 24.73
CA GLY A 247 -14.69 -20.48 26.01
C GLY A 247 -14.86 -19.41 27.09
N ASP A 248 -15.53 -19.79 28.18
CA ASP A 248 -15.78 -18.90 29.32
C ASP A 248 -14.46 -18.52 30.03
N GLY A 249 -14.32 -17.25 30.40
CA GLY A 249 -13.13 -16.72 31.08
C GLY A 249 -11.86 -16.59 30.22
N ILE A 250 -11.86 -16.97 28.94
CA ILE A 250 -10.65 -16.93 28.09
C ILE A 250 -10.10 -15.51 27.91
N SER A 251 -10.99 -14.51 27.85
CA SER A 251 -10.60 -13.11 27.72
C SER A 251 -10.37 -12.41 29.06
N ASP A 252 -10.61 -13.03 30.21
CA ASP A 252 -10.48 -12.39 31.52
C ASP A 252 -9.01 -12.07 31.86
N LEU A 253 -8.72 -10.82 32.19
CA LEU A 253 -7.39 -10.35 32.61
C LEU A 253 -7.19 -10.42 34.13
N HIS A 254 -8.19 -10.90 34.88
CA HIS A 254 -8.20 -11.07 36.33
C HIS A 254 -7.91 -9.77 37.09
N GLY A 255 -8.58 -8.69 36.68
CA GLY A 255 -8.54 -7.38 37.33
C GLY A 255 -9.68 -6.49 36.84
N SER A 256 -9.88 -5.35 37.49
CA SER A 256 -10.97 -4.43 37.15
C SER A 256 -10.54 -2.97 37.25
N VAL A 257 -11.38 -2.08 36.74
CA VAL A 257 -11.21 -0.63 36.92
C VAL A 257 -11.15 -0.18 38.39
N ARG A 258 -11.56 -1.04 39.36
CA ARG A 258 -11.52 -0.71 40.79
C ARG A 258 -10.14 -0.93 41.43
N ASP A 259 -9.36 -1.87 40.91
CA ASP A 259 -8.18 -2.41 41.60
C ASP A 259 -6.95 -2.56 40.71
N MET A 260 -7.06 -2.31 39.40
CA MET A 260 -5.98 -2.43 38.43
C MET A 260 -5.93 -1.19 37.52
N ALA A 261 -4.74 -0.63 37.29
CA ALA A 261 -4.54 0.42 36.29
C ALA A 261 -4.66 -0.13 34.86
N ILE A 262 -5.10 0.70 33.91
CA ILE A 262 -5.23 0.29 32.50
C ILE A 262 -3.87 -0.11 31.92
N SER A 263 -2.79 0.62 32.25
CA SER A 263 -1.42 0.28 31.83
C SER A 263 -0.98 -1.10 32.32
N ALA A 264 -1.34 -1.46 33.55
CA ALA A 264 -1.08 -2.79 34.10
C ALA A 264 -1.89 -3.89 33.38
N ALA A 265 -3.17 -3.63 33.06
CA ALA A 265 -3.98 -4.55 32.27
C ALA A 265 -3.42 -4.73 30.84
N ALA A 266 -3.03 -3.63 30.20
CA ALA A 266 -2.44 -3.59 28.85
C ALA A 266 -1.07 -4.27 28.78
N ALA A 267 -0.31 -4.29 29.88
CA ALA A 267 0.98 -4.98 30.01
C ALA A 267 0.84 -6.38 30.63
N SER A 268 -0.39 -6.91 30.78
CA SER A 268 -0.61 -8.19 31.45
C SER A 268 -0.02 -9.36 30.64
N PRO A 269 0.38 -10.48 31.30
CA PRO A 269 0.86 -11.67 30.60
C PRO A 269 -0.15 -12.29 29.64
N VAL A 270 -1.45 -12.07 29.84
CA VAL A 270 -2.49 -12.54 28.92
C VAL A 270 -2.41 -11.76 27.61
N ILE A 271 -2.36 -10.42 27.68
CA ILE A 271 -2.22 -9.54 26.51
C ILE A 271 -0.90 -9.79 25.79
N GLU A 272 0.22 -9.92 26.49
CA GLU A 272 1.52 -10.25 25.87
C GLU A 272 1.50 -11.57 25.08
N ARG A 273 0.80 -12.60 25.59
CA ARG A 273 0.61 -13.85 24.84
C ARG A 273 -0.24 -13.64 23.58
N HIS A 274 -1.25 -12.77 23.63
CA HIS A 274 -2.04 -12.44 22.46
C HIS A 274 -1.21 -11.63 21.44
N ARG A 275 -0.43 -10.63 21.88
CA ARG A 275 0.51 -9.89 21.01
C ARG A 275 1.43 -10.83 20.25
N ALA A 276 1.98 -11.84 20.92
CA ALA A 276 2.82 -12.83 20.27
C ALA A 276 2.09 -13.57 19.12
N LEU A 277 0.78 -13.83 19.24
CA LEU A 277 -0.02 -14.49 18.21
C LEU A 277 -0.30 -13.61 16.99
N LEU A 278 -0.19 -12.28 17.12
CA LEU A 278 -0.36 -11.30 16.03
C LEU A 278 0.95 -11.02 15.26
N ASN A 279 2.07 -11.59 15.73
CA ASN A 279 3.38 -11.52 15.10
C ASN A 279 3.71 -12.80 14.32
N LYS A 280 4.65 -12.68 13.36
CA LYS A 280 5.05 -13.78 12.48
C LYS A 280 5.59 -14.98 13.27
N GLU A 281 6.36 -14.75 14.31
CA GLU A 281 6.96 -15.79 15.14
C GLU A 281 5.93 -16.61 15.94
N GLY A 282 4.75 -16.07 16.20
CA GLY A 282 3.66 -16.76 16.90
C GLY A 282 2.70 -17.51 15.99
N LEU A 283 3.05 -17.67 14.71
CA LEU A 283 2.25 -18.41 13.74
C LEU A 283 2.65 -19.89 13.64
N SER A 284 1.70 -20.72 13.20
CA SER A 284 1.93 -22.15 12.94
C SER A 284 2.89 -22.38 11.77
N GLU A 285 3.54 -23.53 11.70
CA GLU A 285 4.44 -23.89 10.59
C GLU A 285 3.76 -23.78 9.21
N SER A 286 2.48 -24.16 9.14
CA SER A 286 1.66 -24.00 7.92
C SER A 286 1.60 -22.54 7.48
N CYS A 287 1.34 -21.62 8.41
CA CYS A 287 1.33 -20.19 8.13
C CYS A 287 2.73 -19.65 7.77
N LEU A 288 3.77 -20.07 8.49
CA LEU A 288 5.15 -19.63 8.24
C LEU A 288 5.65 -20.01 6.84
N SER A 289 5.15 -21.11 6.29
CA SER A 289 5.46 -21.57 4.91
C SER A 289 4.53 -21.00 3.84
N CYS A 290 3.51 -20.22 4.20
CA CYS A 290 2.45 -19.78 3.30
C CYS A 290 2.80 -18.49 2.54
N GLN A 291 2.66 -18.50 1.22
CA GLN A 291 3.01 -17.40 0.32
C GLN A 291 2.18 -16.11 0.49
N VAL A 292 1.04 -16.17 1.19
CA VAL A 292 0.18 -15.00 1.44
C VAL A 292 0.17 -14.57 2.91
N VAL A 293 1.03 -15.17 3.75
CA VAL A 293 0.99 -14.95 5.21
C VAL A 293 1.21 -13.49 5.60
N ASP A 294 2.04 -12.75 4.86
CA ASP A 294 2.28 -11.34 5.15
C ASP A 294 1.05 -10.45 4.85
N ILE A 295 0.04 -10.98 4.13
CA ILE A 295 -1.24 -10.31 3.85
C ILE A 295 -2.33 -10.80 4.81
N CYS A 296 -2.39 -12.09 5.12
CA CYS A 296 -3.44 -12.59 6.01
C CYS A 296 -3.08 -12.50 7.49
N GLY A 297 -1.79 -12.43 7.86
CA GLY A 297 -1.32 -12.45 9.25
C GLY A 297 -1.63 -13.75 10.01
N GLY A 298 -2.05 -14.82 9.31
CA GLY A 298 -2.62 -16.02 9.93
C GLY A 298 -4.13 -15.95 10.18
N GLY A 299 -4.78 -14.82 9.85
CA GLY A 299 -6.18 -14.52 10.11
C GLY A 299 -6.45 -14.18 11.57
N SER A 300 -7.69 -13.76 11.86
CA SER A 300 -8.13 -13.39 13.21
C SER A 300 -7.81 -14.49 14.25
N VAL A 301 -7.21 -14.11 15.38
CA VAL A 301 -6.71 -15.04 16.40
C VAL A 301 -7.77 -16.00 16.94
N PRO A 302 -9.00 -15.58 17.29
CA PRO A 302 -10.07 -16.49 17.70
C PRO A 302 -10.33 -17.61 16.69
N HIS A 303 -10.19 -17.34 15.39
CA HIS A 303 -10.42 -18.32 14.32
C HIS A 303 -9.37 -19.42 14.24
N ARG A 304 -8.24 -19.25 14.93
CA ARG A 304 -7.14 -20.23 15.00
C ARG A 304 -7.31 -21.22 16.14
N PHE A 305 -8.30 -21.04 17.01
CA PHE A 305 -8.47 -21.91 18.17
C PHE A 305 -8.82 -23.35 17.78
N SER A 306 -8.10 -24.31 18.36
CA SER A 306 -8.37 -25.74 18.30
C SER A 306 -8.27 -26.37 19.68
N ALA A 307 -8.41 -27.69 19.78
CA ALA A 307 -8.18 -28.42 21.02
C ALA A 307 -6.75 -28.22 21.58
N ASP A 308 -5.78 -27.90 20.72
CA ASP A 308 -4.37 -27.69 21.05
C ASP A 308 -4.00 -26.19 21.20
N GLY A 309 -5.01 -25.30 21.25
CA GLY A 309 -4.82 -23.85 21.43
C GLY A 309 -4.80 -23.06 20.12
N PHE A 310 -4.06 -21.94 20.09
CA PHE A 310 -4.07 -20.96 18.98
C PHE A 310 -2.96 -21.16 17.93
N ASN A 311 -2.06 -22.13 18.12
CA ASN A 311 -0.95 -22.39 17.19
C ASN A 311 -1.41 -23.19 15.95
N ASN A 312 -2.46 -22.72 15.29
CA ASN A 312 -3.04 -23.33 14.10
C ASN A 312 -3.27 -22.23 13.05
N PRO A 313 -3.38 -22.58 11.76
CA PRO A 313 -3.95 -21.67 10.78
C PRO A 313 -5.39 -21.33 11.15
N SER A 314 -5.91 -20.19 10.68
CA SER A 314 -7.33 -19.86 10.83
C SER A 314 -8.23 -20.97 10.27
N THR A 315 -9.39 -21.21 10.86
CA THR A 315 -10.42 -22.10 10.27
C THR A 315 -10.90 -21.61 8.91
N TYR A 316 -10.60 -20.36 8.54
CA TYR A 316 -10.84 -19.76 7.23
C TYR A 316 -9.58 -19.70 6.34
N CYS A 317 -8.52 -20.45 6.66
CA CYS A 317 -7.24 -20.34 5.95
C CYS A 317 -7.38 -20.62 4.44
N GLY A 318 -8.19 -21.60 4.05
CA GLY A 318 -8.42 -21.91 2.63
C GLY A 318 -9.15 -20.78 1.90
N GLU A 319 -10.16 -20.20 2.56
CA GLU A 319 -10.91 -19.05 2.07
C GLU A 319 -10.02 -17.82 1.91
N LEU A 320 -9.27 -17.45 2.95
CA LEU A 320 -8.38 -16.30 2.93
C LEU A 320 -7.29 -16.47 1.86
N PHE A 321 -6.70 -17.66 1.74
CA PHE A 321 -5.72 -17.95 0.70
C PHE A 321 -6.31 -17.76 -0.70
N ALA A 322 -7.46 -18.38 -0.97
CA ALA A 322 -8.11 -18.31 -2.27
C ALA A 322 -8.55 -16.88 -2.61
N LEU A 323 -9.14 -16.16 -1.65
CA LEU A 323 -9.55 -14.78 -1.83
C LEU A 323 -8.35 -13.87 -2.10
N ILE A 324 -7.28 -13.94 -1.29
CA ILE A 324 -6.07 -13.11 -1.50
C ILE A 324 -5.43 -13.41 -2.86
N SER A 325 -5.30 -14.69 -3.21
CA SER A 325 -4.79 -15.10 -4.52
C SER A 325 -5.65 -14.57 -5.67
N HIS A 326 -6.97 -14.63 -5.52
CA HIS A 326 -7.93 -14.12 -6.49
C HIS A 326 -7.86 -12.60 -6.63
N VAL A 327 -7.84 -11.85 -5.53
CA VAL A 327 -7.69 -10.39 -5.54
C VAL A 327 -6.39 -9.97 -6.20
N LYS A 328 -5.26 -10.63 -5.89
CA LYS A 328 -4.00 -10.39 -6.59
C LYS A 328 -4.13 -10.63 -8.10
N ALA A 329 -4.79 -11.71 -8.50
CA ALA A 329 -5.02 -12.00 -9.90
C ALA A 329 -5.94 -10.97 -10.57
N ARG A 330 -7.02 -10.52 -9.91
CA ARG A 330 -7.96 -9.49 -10.39
C ARG A 330 -7.28 -8.11 -10.50
N LEU A 331 -6.50 -7.70 -9.50
CA LEU A 331 -5.70 -6.47 -9.55
C LEU A 331 -4.73 -6.47 -10.73
N VAL A 332 -4.07 -7.61 -10.98
CA VAL A 332 -3.25 -7.78 -12.18
C VAL A 332 -4.13 -7.75 -13.43
N GLN A 333 -5.28 -8.44 -13.46
CA GLN A 333 -6.19 -8.48 -14.61
C GLN A 333 -6.80 -7.12 -15.00
N ASP A 334 -7.16 -6.28 -14.03
CA ASP A 334 -7.78 -4.96 -14.27
C ASP A 334 -6.76 -3.91 -14.68
N LEU A 335 -5.53 -4.01 -14.16
CA LEU A 335 -4.35 -3.33 -14.74
C LEU A 335 -4.08 -3.82 -16.17
N THR A 336 -4.69 -4.93 -16.57
CA THR A 336 -4.44 -5.64 -17.82
C THR A 336 -5.68 -5.98 -18.62
N ALA A 337 -6.69 -5.09 -18.65
CA ALA A 337 -7.78 -5.18 -19.61
C ALA A 337 -7.30 -5.08 -21.09
N GLU A 338 -6.00 -4.93 -21.31
CA GLU A 338 -5.29 -5.34 -22.53
C GLU A 338 -4.67 -6.72 -22.29
N GLU A 339 -4.99 -7.70 -23.17
CA GLU A 339 -4.31 -9.00 -23.25
C GLU A 339 -2.80 -8.84 -22.98
N GLU A 340 -2.15 -9.82 -22.33
CA GLU A 340 -0.70 -9.71 -22.10
C GLU A 340 0.01 -9.64 -23.44
N ASP A 341 0.37 -8.42 -23.85
CA ASP A 341 1.13 -8.17 -25.05
C ASP A 341 2.58 -8.57 -24.80
N LEU A 342 2.82 -9.87 -24.93
CA LEU A 342 4.17 -10.44 -24.98
C LEU A 342 4.84 -10.19 -26.33
N SER A 343 4.24 -9.36 -27.22
CA SER A 343 4.87 -9.06 -28.50
C SER A 343 6.18 -8.32 -28.28
N ASN A 344 7.17 -8.77 -29.03
CA ASN A 344 8.46 -8.13 -29.10
C ASN A 344 8.51 -7.29 -30.37
N ARG A 345 8.56 -5.97 -30.21
CA ARG A 345 8.70 -4.98 -31.27
C ARG A 345 10.16 -4.71 -31.63
N LEU A 346 11.13 -5.32 -30.94
CA LEU A 346 12.54 -5.21 -31.31
C LEU A 346 12.77 -5.84 -32.68
N SER A 347 13.63 -5.21 -33.48
CA SER A 347 14.04 -5.79 -34.75
C SER A 347 14.88 -7.05 -34.54
N GLU A 348 14.83 -7.99 -35.49
CA GLU A 348 15.71 -9.18 -35.48
C GLU A 348 17.21 -8.82 -35.48
N THR A 349 17.54 -7.59 -35.92
CA THR A 349 18.90 -7.04 -35.91
C THR A 349 19.30 -6.39 -34.59
N PHE A 350 18.40 -6.30 -33.60
CA PHE A 350 18.71 -5.70 -32.31
C PHE A 350 19.66 -6.60 -31.50
N ASN A 351 20.86 -6.10 -31.22
CA ASN A 351 21.89 -6.87 -30.53
C ASN A 351 21.91 -6.57 -29.02
N LEU A 352 21.44 -7.52 -28.21
CA LEU A 352 21.40 -7.40 -26.74
C LEU A 352 22.80 -7.31 -26.11
N SER A 353 23.82 -7.91 -26.74
CA SER A 353 25.20 -7.81 -26.26
C SER A 353 25.78 -6.42 -26.46
N GLU A 354 25.46 -5.79 -27.60
CA GLU A 354 25.82 -4.39 -27.85
C GLU A 354 25.04 -3.43 -26.95
N PHE A 355 23.74 -3.69 -26.75
CA PHE A 355 22.89 -2.94 -25.83
C PHE A 355 23.41 -2.96 -24.39
N GLU A 356 23.84 -4.11 -23.87
CA GLU A 356 24.28 -4.24 -22.48
C GLU A 356 25.42 -3.25 -22.15
N ARG A 357 26.40 -3.10 -23.05
CA ARG A 357 27.62 -2.30 -22.83
C ARG A 357 27.54 -0.89 -23.39
N ALA A 358 27.79 0.11 -22.55
CA ALA A 358 27.73 1.52 -22.96
C ALA A 358 28.61 1.88 -24.18
N GLU A 359 29.80 1.27 -24.35
CA GLU A 359 30.68 1.57 -25.50
C GLU A 359 30.08 1.17 -26.84
N THR A 360 29.18 0.19 -26.85
CA THR A 360 28.58 -0.38 -28.06
C THR A 360 27.09 -0.09 -28.16
N ALA A 361 26.46 0.40 -27.09
CA ALA A 361 25.01 0.55 -27.01
C ALA A 361 24.44 1.70 -27.84
N GLY A 362 25.29 2.57 -28.43
CA GLY A 362 24.86 3.76 -29.18
C GLY A 362 23.72 3.52 -30.18
N PRO A 363 23.84 2.56 -31.12
CA PRO A 363 22.77 2.23 -32.07
C PRO A 363 21.50 1.69 -31.39
N ALA A 364 21.64 0.79 -30.42
CA ALA A 364 20.52 0.23 -29.66
C ALA A 364 19.76 1.33 -28.90
N MET A 365 20.47 2.15 -28.13
CA MET A 365 19.89 3.26 -27.37
C MET A 365 19.24 4.30 -28.27
N ALA A 366 19.76 4.54 -29.48
CA ALA A 366 19.12 5.43 -30.44
C ALA A 366 17.74 4.93 -30.87
N VAL A 367 17.58 3.62 -31.09
CA VAL A 367 16.28 2.99 -31.41
C VAL A 367 15.33 3.10 -30.22
N LEU A 368 15.76 2.69 -29.02
CA LEU A 368 14.91 2.70 -27.83
C LEU A 368 14.42 4.12 -27.48
N ARG A 369 15.29 5.12 -27.55
CA ARG A 369 14.92 6.51 -27.29
C ARG A 369 14.02 7.09 -28.37
N ALA A 370 14.22 6.74 -29.64
CA ALA A 370 13.35 7.22 -30.72
C ALA A 370 11.90 6.73 -30.55
N ASP A 371 11.73 5.47 -30.11
CA ASP A 371 10.41 4.91 -29.76
C ASP A 371 9.76 5.63 -28.58
N ALA A 372 10.54 5.87 -27.51
CA ALA A 372 10.07 6.61 -26.34
C ALA A 372 9.68 8.06 -26.69
N ASP A 373 10.55 8.80 -27.38
CA ASP A 373 10.31 10.17 -27.82
C ASP A 373 9.06 10.28 -28.70
N LEU A 374 8.86 9.33 -29.63
CA LEU A 374 7.65 9.27 -30.45
C LEU A 374 6.41 9.07 -29.58
N THR A 375 6.43 8.09 -28.68
CA THR A 375 5.31 7.78 -27.79
C THR A 375 4.93 8.97 -26.91
N TYR A 376 5.91 9.62 -26.29
CA TYR A 376 5.66 10.78 -25.41
C TYR A 376 5.13 11.98 -26.21
N THR A 377 5.67 12.20 -27.40
CA THR A 377 5.20 13.28 -28.29
C THR A 377 3.76 13.04 -28.76
N GLU A 378 3.41 11.82 -29.15
CA GLU A 378 2.03 11.46 -29.53
C GLU A 378 1.07 11.58 -28.35
N ARG A 379 1.48 11.14 -27.16
CA ARG A 379 0.70 11.30 -25.94
C ARG A 379 0.42 12.77 -25.64
N LEU A 380 1.43 13.63 -25.71
CA LEU A 380 1.22 15.07 -25.49
C LEU A 380 0.27 15.66 -26.55
N ARG A 381 0.33 15.22 -27.82
CA ARG A 381 -0.65 15.63 -28.84
C ARG A 381 -2.07 15.19 -28.51
N GLN A 382 -2.27 13.99 -27.97
CA GLN A 382 -3.58 13.55 -27.49
C GLN A 382 -4.08 14.44 -26.36
N VAL A 383 -3.21 14.86 -25.45
CA VAL A 383 -3.57 15.79 -24.38
C VAL A 383 -4.04 17.13 -24.95
N LEU A 384 -3.35 17.70 -25.96
CA LEU A 384 -3.80 18.94 -26.60
C LEU A 384 -5.23 18.83 -27.12
N ALA A 385 -5.58 17.71 -27.77
CA ALA A 385 -6.92 17.48 -28.30
C ALA A 385 -8.00 17.35 -27.20
N GLU A 386 -7.64 16.83 -26.02
CA GLU A 386 -8.55 16.76 -24.87
C GLU A 386 -8.67 18.10 -24.11
N LEU A 387 -7.59 18.88 -24.04
CA LEU A 387 -7.60 20.22 -23.42
C LEU A 387 -8.55 21.18 -24.14
N GLU A 388 -8.61 21.12 -25.47
CA GLU A 388 -9.54 21.92 -26.30
C GLU A 388 -11.02 21.71 -25.92
N LYS A 389 -11.36 20.57 -25.30
CA LYS A 389 -12.73 20.24 -24.86
C LYS A 389 -13.05 20.72 -23.44
N THR A 390 -12.03 21.12 -22.68
CA THR A 390 -12.12 21.35 -21.23
C THR A 390 -12.55 22.79 -20.88
N GLY A 391 -12.24 23.76 -21.75
CA GLY A 391 -12.65 25.16 -21.57
C GLY A 391 -11.72 26.16 -22.29
N PRO A 392 -12.06 27.47 -22.27
CA PRO A 392 -11.33 28.49 -23.02
C PRO A 392 -9.88 28.69 -22.55
N GLU A 393 -9.62 28.60 -21.24
CA GLU A 393 -8.27 28.72 -20.67
C GLU A 393 -7.37 27.54 -21.09
N ALA A 394 -7.87 26.31 -20.94
CA ALA A 394 -7.17 25.09 -21.39
C ALA A 394 -6.91 25.10 -22.90
N THR A 395 -7.82 25.67 -23.69
CA THR A 395 -7.67 25.80 -25.14
C THR A 395 -6.56 26.78 -25.52
N GLU A 396 -6.39 27.88 -24.78
CA GLU A 396 -5.29 28.82 -25.02
C GLU A 396 -3.93 28.18 -24.76
N ILE A 397 -3.81 27.48 -23.61
CA ILE A 397 -2.60 26.71 -23.25
C ILE A 397 -2.30 25.66 -24.33
N ALA A 398 -3.33 24.96 -24.83
CA ALA A 398 -3.16 23.98 -25.89
C ALA A 398 -2.62 24.61 -27.20
N ARG A 399 -3.09 25.82 -27.57
CA ARG A 399 -2.58 26.55 -28.73
C ARG A 399 -1.15 27.03 -28.53
N GLU A 400 -0.78 27.48 -27.34
CA GLU A 400 0.59 27.89 -27.03
C GLU A 400 1.56 26.71 -27.14
N LEU A 401 1.20 25.56 -26.56
CA LEU A 401 1.96 24.32 -26.67
C LEU A 401 2.07 23.84 -28.13
N ALA A 402 0.97 23.89 -28.89
CA ALA A 402 0.97 23.54 -30.31
C ALA A 402 1.81 24.50 -31.18
N GLY A 403 1.96 25.76 -30.74
CA GLY A 403 2.78 26.78 -31.39
C GLY A 403 4.28 26.61 -31.18
N LEU A 404 4.71 25.73 -30.27
CA LEU A 404 6.11 25.40 -30.09
C LEU A 404 6.66 24.74 -31.37
N GLY A 405 7.89 25.12 -31.76
CA GLY A 405 8.60 24.43 -32.84
C GLY A 405 8.76 22.94 -32.55
N VAL A 406 8.83 22.10 -33.59
CA VAL A 406 8.85 20.62 -33.48
C VAL A 406 9.84 20.12 -32.44
N ASP A 407 11.07 20.65 -32.43
CA ASP A 407 12.10 20.24 -31.49
C ASP A 407 11.81 20.69 -30.05
N ALA A 408 11.20 21.87 -29.87
CA ALA A 408 10.85 22.37 -28.55
C ALA A 408 9.69 21.56 -27.96
N PHE A 409 8.70 21.23 -28.78
CA PHE A 409 7.58 20.38 -28.41
C PHE A 409 8.04 18.97 -28.02
N ALA A 410 8.90 18.34 -28.82
CA ALA A 410 9.45 17.01 -28.51
C ALA A 410 10.28 17.01 -27.22
N ARG A 411 11.11 18.05 -27.01
CA ARG A 411 11.87 18.22 -25.75
C ARG A 411 10.96 18.37 -24.53
N LEU A 412 9.85 19.10 -24.68
CA LEU A 412 8.89 19.27 -23.60
C LEU A 412 8.15 17.97 -23.30
N ALA A 413 7.71 17.26 -24.34
CA ALA A 413 6.96 16.01 -24.23
C ALA A 413 7.71 14.93 -23.46
N ARG A 414 9.05 14.87 -23.62
CA ARG A 414 9.87 13.87 -22.93
C ARG A 414 10.31 14.26 -21.52
N ARG A 415 10.02 15.48 -21.03
CA ARG A 415 10.37 15.84 -19.64
C ARG A 415 9.63 14.90 -18.69
N PRO A 416 10.29 14.29 -17.67
CA PRO A 416 9.64 13.22 -16.91
C PRO A 416 8.34 13.65 -16.22
N GLY A 417 8.28 14.87 -15.66
CA GLY A 417 7.04 15.42 -15.09
C GLY A 417 5.94 15.65 -16.13
N MET A 418 6.29 16.06 -17.36
CA MET A 418 5.33 16.20 -18.46
C MET A 418 4.78 14.83 -18.90
N VAL A 419 5.61 13.79 -18.92
CA VAL A 419 5.19 12.41 -19.21
C VAL A 419 4.19 11.92 -18.17
N ALA A 420 4.50 12.09 -16.88
CA ALA A 420 3.66 11.69 -15.77
C ALA A 420 2.32 12.45 -15.76
N TRP A 421 2.36 13.78 -15.89
CA TRP A 421 1.16 14.61 -15.96
C TRP A 421 0.28 14.25 -17.17
N SER A 422 0.88 14.08 -18.35
CA SER A 422 0.13 13.72 -19.58
C SER A 422 -0.58 12.38 -19.44
N GLN A 423 0.05 11.41 -18.77
CA GLN A 423 -0.55 10.11 -18.49
C GLN A 423 -1.75 10.23 -17.54
N ALA A 424 -1.58 10.96 -16.45
CA ALA A 424 -2.65 11.17 -15.47
C ALA A 424 -3.83 11.94 -16.08
N PHE A 425 -3.56 12.99 -16.86
CA PHE A 425 -4.58 13.78 -17.55
C PHE A 425 -5.43 12.93 -18.49
N LEU A 426 -4.81 12.12 -19.35
CA LEU A 426 -5.55 11.25 -20.27
C LEU A 426 -6.34 10.15 -19.55
N ALA A 427 -5.84 9.65 -18.42
CA ALA A 427 -6.58 8.70 -17.60
C ALA A 427 -7.84 9.35 -17.00
N GLN A 428 -7.71 10.57 -16.48
CA GLN A 428 -8.83 11.35 -15.93
C GLN A 428 -9.86 11.74 -16.98
N ALA A 429 -9.42 12.14 -18.17
CA ALA A 429 -10.30 12.40 -19.31
C ALA A 429 -11.12 11.17 -19.72
N ARG A 430 -10.65 9.96 -19.40
CA ARG A 430 -11.35 8.68 -19.62
C ARG A 430 -12.16 8.21 -18.39
N GLY A 431 -12.31 9.05 -17.37
CA GLY A 431 -13.05 8.75 -16.15
C GLY A 431 -12.31 7.86 -15.15
N ARG A 432 -10.99 7.68 -15.28
CA ARG A 432 -10.17 6.91 -14.34
C ARG A 432 -9.52 7.84 -13.31
N GLN A 433 -9.67 7.52 -12.03
CA GLN A 433 -9.03 8.24 -10.94
C GLN A 433 -7.61 7.69 -10.71
N ILE A 434 -6.62 8.58 -10.68
CA ILE A 434 -5.23 8.24 -10.39
C ILE A 434 -4.96 8.60 -8.93
N HIS A 435 -4.21 7.74 -8.25
CA HIS A 435 -3.83 7.92 -6.85
C HIS A 435 -2.31 7.93 -6.71
N ASP A 436 -1.80 8.58 -5.67
CA ASP A 436 -0.41 8.43 -5.25
C ASP A 436 -0.20 7.08 -4.52
N VAL A 437 1.05 6.78 -4.15
CA VAL A 437 1.37 5.56 -3.38
C VAL A 437 0.68 5.48 -2.01
N ASP A 438 0.17 6.59 -1.46
CA ASP A 438 -0.61 6.62 -0.22
C ASP A 438 -2.13 6.46 -0.45
N GLY A 439 -2.56 6.28 -1.70
CA GLY A 439 -3.97 6.16 -2.06
C GLY A 439 -4.71 7.49 -2.13
N LYS A 440 -4.03 8.64 -2.08
CA LYS A 440 -4.66 9.95 -2.22
C LYS A 440 -4.86 10.29 -3.70
N PRO A 441 -6.00 10.87 -4.09
CA PRO A 441 -6.26 11.20 -5.48
C PRO A 441 -5.34 12.31 -5.98
N ILE A 442 -4.70 12.08 -7.13
CA ILE A 442 -3.86 13.06 -7.84
C ILE A 442 -4.71 13.70 -8.94
N PHE A 443 -4.69 15.03 -9.05
CA PHE A 443 -5.40 15.76 -10.10
C PHE A 443 -4.42 16.38 -11.11
N ALA A 444 -4.59 16.04 -12.40
CA ALA A 444 -3.83 16.64 -13.48
C ALA A 444 -4.45 17.98 -13.87
N ASP A 445 -4.17 19.00 -13.06
CA ASP A 445 -4.66 20.35 -13.32
C ASP A 445 -3.90 21.05 -14.46
N ILE A 446 -4.52 22.08 -15.03
CA ILE A 446 -3.91 22.90 -16.08
C ILE A 446 -2.89 23.92 -15.53
N ALA A 447 -2.84 24.15 -14.21
CA ALA A 447 -1.90 25.09 -13.60
C ALA A 447 -0.46 24.58 -13.73
N TYR A 448 -0.26 23.27 -13.66
CA TYR A 448 1.03 22.66 -13.97
C TYR A 448 1.55 23.02 -15.36
N LEU A 449 0.68 23.06 -16.38
CA LEU A 449 1.09 23.45 -17.74
C LEU A 449 1.54 24.90 -17.81
N VAL A 450 0.88 25.79 -17.07
CA VAL A 450 1.27 27.20 -16.96
C VAL A 450 2.65 27.33 -16.33
N ASP A 451 2.92 26.60 -15.25
CA ASP A 451 4.23 26.59 -14.58
C ASP A 451 5.34 26.05 -15.50
N VAL A 452 5.03 24.99 -16.26
CA VAL A 452 5.97 24.42 -17.24
C VAL A 452 6.27 25.41 -18.35
N LEU A 453 5.26 26.06 -18.94
CA LEU A 453 5.44 27.06 -20.01
C LEU A 453 6.26 28.26 -19.52
N ASN A 454 5.95 28.77 -18.32
CA ASN A 454 6.67 29.90 -17.71
C ASN A 454 8.13 29.58 -17.38
N SER A 455 8.42 28.33 -17.02
CA SER A 455 9.77 27.87 -16.66
C SER A 455 10.56 27.28 -17.83
N TYR A 456 9.93 27.10 -19.00
CA TYR A 456 10.59 26.50 -20.17
C TYR A 456 11.61 27.45 -20.80
N ALA A 457 12.88 27.19 -20.53
CA ALA A 457 14.00 27.84 -21.22
C ALA A 457 14.58 26.87 -22.27
N PRO A 458 14.45 27.15 -23.58
CA PRO A 458 15.03 26.30 -24.61
C PRO A 458 16.56 26.33 -24.50
N SER A 459 17.14 25.23 -24.02
CA SER A 459 18.58 24.99 -24.05
C SER A 459 18.91 23.83 -25.00
N ALA A 460 19.94 24.02 -25.81
CA ALA A 460 20.46 22.97 -26.69
C ALA A 460 21.43 22.02 -25.97
N ALA A 461 21.85 22.34 -24.74
CA ALA A 461 22.78 21.51 -23.99
C ALA A 461 22.06 20.31 -23.35
N ILE A 462 22.57 19.10 -23.63
CA ILE A 462 22.12 17.88 -22.96
C ILE A 462 22.75 17.86 -21.56
N LYS A 463 21.92 18.06 -20.54
CA LYS A 463 22.31 18.02 -19.13
C LYS A 463 21.13 17.54 -18.30
N TRP A 464 21.42 17.07 -17.09
CA TRP A 464 20.37 16.75 -16.13
C TRP A 464 19.80 18.00 -15.45
N ASP A 465 18.50 17.96 -15.20
CA ASP A 465 17.81 18.84 -14.27
C ASP A 465 18.00 18.30 -12.84
N VAL A 466 18.95 18.89 -12.09
CA VAL A 466 19.33 18.41 -10.74
C VAL A 466 18.58 19.19 -9.66
N ALA A 467 17.73 18.49 -8.91
CA ALA A 467 16.85 19.03 -7.87
C ALA A 467 16.05 20.24 -8.35
N GLN A 468 15.53 20.18 -9.59
CA GLN A 468 14.60 21.19 -10.09
C GLN A 468 13.24 20.98 -9.42
N ASN A 469 12.56 22.09 -9.12
CA ASN A 469 11.22 22.04 -8.55
C ASN A 469 10.19 21.74 -9.63
N ASP A 470 9.87 20.46 -9.78
CA ASP A 470 8.78 19.94 -10.61
C ASP A 470 7.88 19.09 -9.69
N ALA A 471 6.62 19.49 -9.56
CA ALA A 471 5.66 18.83 -8.69
C ALA A 471 5.35 17.40 -9.14
N TRP A 472 5.37 17.13 -10.44
CA TRP A 472 5.00 15.82 -11.00
C TRP A 472 6.10 14.76 -10.86
N LEU A 473 7.30 15.17 -10.48
CA LEU A 473 8.33 14.24 -10.03
C LEU A 473 8.13 13.76 -8.60
N LYS A 474 7.20 14.37 -7.84
CA LYS A 474 6.98 14.12 -6.42
C LYS A 474 5.59 13.53 -6.15
N LEU A 475 4.56 14.08 -6.79
CA LEU A 475 3.15 13.73 -6.57
C LEU A 475 2.85 12.22 -6.63
N PRO A 476 3.41 11.42 -7.57
CA PRO A 476 3.16 9.98 -7.57
C PRO A 476 3.57 9.26 -6.28
N PHE A 477 4.52 9.81 -5.52
CA PHE A 477 5.16 9.14 -4.38
C PHE A 477 4.65 9.56 -2.99
N GLY A 478 3.58 10.37 -2.94
CA GLY A 478 2.90 10.72 -1.68
C GLY A 478 3.84 11.31 -0.62
N ASP A 479 3.56 10.98 0.65
CA ASP A 479 4.30 11.41 1.84
C ASP A 479 5.34 10.37 2.31
N GLN A 480 5.38 9.16 1.73
CA GLN A 480 6.32 8.10 2.10
C GLN A 480 7.78 8.48 1.80
N ILE A 481 8.01 9.24 0.73
CA ILE A 481 9.33 9.67 0.29
C ILE A 481 9.49 11.17 0.54
N ILE A 482 10.43 11.53 1.41
CA ILE A 482 10.70 12.93 1.72
C ILE A 482 11.67 13.50 0.69
N PHE A 483 11.25 14.53 -0.03
CA PHE A 483 12.12 15.28 -0.93
C PHE A 483 12.93 16.32 -0.18
N GLU A 484 14.24 16.37 -0.47
CA GLU A 484 15.14 17.30 0.22
C GLU A 484 14.80 18.77 -0.11
N ARG A 485 14.96 19.62 0.90
CA ARG A 485 14.71 21.06 0.78
C ARG A 485 15.85 21.76 0.04
N GLU A 486 15.57 22.93 -0.51
CA GLU A 486 16.54 23.70 -1.33
C GLU A 486 17.86 24.01 -0.59
N ASN A 487 17.85 24.17 0.72
CA ASN A 487 19.08 24.38 1.49
C ASN A 487 20.04 23.18 1.45
N VAL A 488 19.51 21.95 1.43
CA VAL A 488 20.29 20.72 1.26
C VAL A 488 20.64 20.55 -0.22
N ALA A 489 19.64 20.73 -1.10
CA ALA A 489 19.81 20.59 -2.55
C ALA A 489 20.90 21.50 -3.11
N ALA A 490 20.99 22.76 -2.64
CA ALA A 490 22.00 23.71 -3.08
C ALA A 490 23.44 23.22 -2.90
N VAL A 491 23.73 22.53 -1.80
CA VAL A 491 25.07 21.99 -1.52
C VAL A 491 25.26 20.64 -2.20
N ALA A 492 24.23 19.80 -2.21
CA ALA A 492 24.25 18.46 -2.78
C ALA A 492 24.44 18.44 -4.32
N ARG A 493 24.03 19.50 -5.04
CA ARG A 493 24.28 19.61 -6.50
C ARG A 493 25.76 19.45 -6.86
N LYS A 494 26.67 19.97 -6.04
CA LYS A 494 28.11 19.80 -6.25
C LYS A 494 28.56 18.34 -6.08
N VAL A 495 27.96 17.61 -5.14
CA VAL A 495 28.27 16.19 -4.93
C VAL A 495 27.81 15.36 -6.13
N VAL A 496 26.67 15.69 -6.74
CA VAL A 496 26.22 15.07 -8.00
C VAL A 496 27.20 15.34 -9.13
N GLU A 497 27.71 16.57 -9.27
CA GLU A 497 28.73 16.89 -10.26
C GLU A 497 30.00 16.05 -10.05
N GLU A 498 30.52 15.98 -8.81
CA GLU A 498 31.69 15.18 -8.46
C GLU A 498 31.48 13.67 -8.74
N ALA A 499 30.32 13.14 -8.35
CA ALA A 499 29.92 11.75 -8.62
C ALA A 499 29.84 11.46 -10.12
N PHE A 500 29.27 12.38 -10.90
CA PHE A 500 29.16 12.23 -12.34
C PHE A 500 30.53 12.34 -13.05
N GLU A 501 31.44 13.18 -12.56
CA GLU A 501 32.83 13.22 -13.07
C GLU A 501 33.58 11.91 -12.78
N ILE A 502 33.31 11.23 -11.66
CA ILE A 502 33.89 9.90 -11.38
C ILE A 502 33.45 8.92 -12.47
N VAL A 503 32.16 8.86 -12.78
CA VAL A 503 31.63 7.98 -13.83
C VAL A 503 32.22 8.35 -15.19
N ARG A 504 32.28 9.64 -15.54
CA ARG A 504 32.83 10.11 -16.81
C ARG A 504 34.31 9.79 -16.98
N SER A 505 35.09 9.95 -15.90
CA SER A 505 36.52 9.63 -15.90
C SER A 505 36.78 8.14 -16.01
N TRP A 506 35.90 7.31 -15.44
CA TRP A 506 35.98 5.86 -15.53
C TRP A 506 35.57 5.35 -16.92
N ARG A 507 34.37 5.70 -17.39
CA ARG A 507 33.80 5.27 -18.67
C ARG A 507 33.04 6.42 -19.34
N PRO A 508 33.68 7.17 -20.26
CA PRO A 508 33.04 8.30 -20.95
C PRO A 508 31.75 7.90 -21.69
N ALA A 509 31.74 6.74 -22.34
CA ALA A 509 30.57 6.23 -23.05
C ALA A 509 29.37 5.98 -22.11
N LEU A 510 29.62 5.53 -20.88
CA LEU A 510 28.55 5.35 -19.87
C LEU A 510 27.98 6.70 -19.44
N ALA A 511 28.83 7.71 -19.21
CA ALA A 511 28.37 9.05 -18.88
C ALA A 511 27.56 9.69 -20.02
N GLU A 512 27.95 9.50 -21.28
CA GLU A 512 27.17 9.94 -22.44
C GLU A 512 25.83 9.21 -22.53
N GLU A 513 25.81 7.89 -22.32
CA GLU A 513 24.57 7.10 -22.30
C GLU A 513 23.62 7.58 -21.20
N MET A 514 24.15 7.85 -20.01
CA MET A 514 23.42 8.39 -18.85
C MET A 514 22.77 9.75 -19.15
N LEU A 515 23.47 10.65 -19.83
CA LEU A 515 22.92 11.95 -20.26
C LEU A 515 21.81 11.82 -21.31
N LEU A 516 21.84 10.74 -22.09
CA LEU A 516 20.85 10.50 -23.14
C LEU A 516 19.62 9.75 -22.62
N ALA A 517 19.79 8.85 -21.64
CA ALA A 517 18.71 8.05 -21.07
C ALA A 517 17.99 8.77 -19.93
N CYS A 518 18.70 9.60 -19.16
CA CYS A 518 18.17 10.25 -17.97
C CYS A 518 18.14 11.77 -18.16
N GLN A 519 17.13 12.41 -17.58
CA GLN A 519 16.88 13.85 -17.71
C GLN A 519 16.87 14.58 -16.37
N ALA A 520 16.56 13.90 -15.27
CA ALA A 520 16.42 14.55 -13.97
C ALA A 520 17.07 13.73 -12.84
N VAL A 521 17.59 14.43 -11.85
CA VAL A 521 18.07 13.84 -10.58
C VAL A 521 17.34 14.53 -9.45
N GLN A 522 16.64 13.77 -8.60
CA GLN A 522 15.89 14.27 -7.45
C GLN A 522 16.48 13.72 -6.16
N PHE A 523 16.45 14.56 -5.11
CA PHE A 523 17.05 14.23 -3.83
C PHE A 523 15.99 13.77 -2.85
N VAL A 524 16.15 12.56 -2.34
CA VAL A 524 15.16 11.89 -1.50
C VAL A 524 15.76 11.39 -0.19
N ARG A 525 14.89 11.25 0.79
CA ARG A 525 15.17 10.63 2.07
C ARG A 525 14.02 9.74 2.49
N ASP A 526 14.35 8.55 2.95
CA ASP A 526 13.42 7.65 3.62
C ASP A 526 13.68 7.73 5.13
N PRO A 527 12.76 8.30 5.94
CA PRO A 527 12.93 8.43 7.39
C PRO A 527 12.84 7.08 8.13
N THR A 528 12.35 6.03 7.47
CA THR A 528 12.18 4.68 8.04
C THR A 528 13.40 3.79 7.78
N ALA A 529 14.26 4.17 6.83
CA ALA A 529 15.48 3.46 6.53
C ALA A 529 16.55 3.65 7.63
N ASP A 530 17.39 2.64 7.81
CA ASP A 530 18.57 2.73 8.67
C ASP A 530 19.43 3.94 8.27
N PRO A 531 19.87 4.81 9.21
CA PRO A 531 20.65 6.02 8.90
C PRO A 531 21.95 5.80 8.11
N GLU A 532 22.52 4.58 8.16
CA GLU A 532 23.71 4.21 7.40
C GLU A 532 23.39 3.70 5.98
N LYS A 533 22.12 3.39 5.68
CA LYS A 533 21.69 2.85 4.40
C LYS A 533 21.50 3.95 3.37
N ILE A 534 22.13 3.78 2.21
CA ILE A 534 21.91 4.66 1.05
C ILE A 534 20.64 4.20 0.34
N VAL A 535 19.71 5.14 0.14
CA VAL A 535 18.45 4.89 -0.55
C VAL A 535 18.48 5.56 -1.91
N SER A 536 18.16 4.79 -2.94
CA SER A 536 17.92 5.30 -4.29
C SER A 536 16.84 4.46 -4.95
N PHE A 537 16.14 5.03 -5.93
CA PHE A 537 15.19 4.31 -6.76
C PHE A 537 14.91 5.04 -8.08
N SER A 538 14.25 4.32 -8.98
CA SER A 538 13.77 4.77 -10.28
C SER A 538 12.40 4.17 -10.51
N ASP A 539 11.53 4.89 -11.21
CA ASP A 539 10.18 4.44 -11.51
C ASP A 539 9.78 4.85 -12.94
N ASP A 540 9.10 3.95 -13.66
CA ASP A 540 8.69 4.19 -15.05
C ASP A 540 7.46 5.11 -15.16
N SER A 541 6.79 5.45 -14.04
CA SER A 541 5.78 6.52 -14.01
C SER A 541 6.37 7.91 -14.28
N VAL A 542 7.67 8.08 -14.03
CA VAL A 542 8.44 9.32 -14.23
C VAL A 542 9.76 8.99 -14.96
N PRO A 543 9.68 8.51 -16.21
CA PRO A 543 10.79 7.87 -16.91
C PRO A 543 11.97 8.84 -17.11
N GLY A 544 13.19 8.34 -16.93
CA GLY A 544 14.42 9.12 -17.01
C GLY A 544 14.76 9.96 -15.77
N THR A 545 14.08 9.73 -14.63
CA THR A 545 14.39 10.39 -13.36
C THR A 545 15.15 9.45 -12.43
N LEU A 546 16.22 9.96 -11.82
CA LEU A 546 17.02 9.25 -10.81
C LEU A 546 16.73 9.83 -9.43
N PHE A 547 16.14 9.05 -8.52
CA PHE A 547 15.91 9.47 -7.14
C PHE A 547 17.04 8.93 -6.28
N VAL A 548 17.83 9.82 -5.68
CA VAL A 548 19.03 9.46 -4.94
C VAL A 548 19.07 10.15 -3.59
N SER A 549 19.54 9.45 -2.57
CA SER A 549 19.89 10.06 -1.30
C SER A 549 21.21 10.80 -1.42
N VAL A 550 21.22 12.03 -0.91
CA VAL A 550 22.42 12.89 -0.87
C VAL A 550 22.94 13.07 0.55
N MET A 551 22.27 12.44 1.53
CA MET A 551 22.58 12.51 2.95
C MET A 551 22.73 11.10 3.52
N GLN A 552 23.78 10.87 4.30
CA GLN A 552 24.05 9.63 5.02
C GLN A 552 24.57 9.96 6.42
N ASP A 553 23.97 9.39 7.47
CA ASP A 553 24.32 9.67 8.87
C ASP A 553 24.46 11.19 9.18
N GLY A 554 23.49 11.97 8.70
CA GLY A 554 23.44 13.43 8.92
C GLY A 554 24.50 14.26 8.18
N LYS A 555 25.28 13.66 7.28
CA LYS A 555 26.30 14.33 6.45
C LYS A 555 26.03 14.11 4.98
N LEU A 556 26.69 14.89 4.11
CA LEU A 556 26.65 14.63 2.67
C LEU A 556 27.28 13.27 2.36
N ILE A 557 26.64 12.52 1.46
CA ILE A 557 27.12 11.23 0.96
C ILE A 557 28.49 11.38 0.26
N ASP A 558 29.31 10.32 0.31
CA ASP A 558 30.57 10.28 -0.44
C ASP A 558 30.29 10.26 -1.96
N PRO A 559 30.99 11.06 -2.79
CA PRO A 559 30.78 11.09 -4.24
C PRO A 559 30.90 9.72 -4.94
N PHE A 560 31.71 8.79 -4.43
CA PHE A 560 31.81 7.44 -5.00
C PHE A 560 30.57 6.58 -4.70
N ASP A 561 29.97 6.77 -3.52
CA ASP A 561 28.72 6.11 -3.16
C ASP A 561 27.53 6.69 -3.92
N LEU A 562 27.53 8.02 -4.16
CA LEU A 562 26.54 8.63 -5.05
C LEU A 562 26.74 8.20 -6.51
N ALA A 563 27.98 7.99 -6.96
CA ALA A 563 28.26 7.46 -8.29
C ALA A 563 27.69 6.04 -8.47
N ASP A 564 27.77 5.19 -7.44
CA ASP A 564 27.09 3.89 -7.41
C ASP A 564 25.56 4.06 -7.57
N SER A 565 24.92 4.93 -6.78
CA SER A 565 23.48 5.19 -6.91
C SER A 565 23.09 5.72 -8.30
N LEU A 566 23.85 6.67 -8.86
CA LEU A 566 23.56 7.20 -10.19
C LEU A 566 23.67 6.12 -11.28
N VAL A 567 24.70 5.27 -11.23
CA VAL A 567 24.86 4.15 -12.17
C VAL A 567 23.76 3.11 -11.95
N HIS A 568 23.41 2.80 -10.70
CA HIS A 568 22.34 1.89 -10.34
C HIS A 568 21.03 2.30 -11.00
N GLU A 569 20.61 3.54 -10.74
CA GLU A 569 19.33 4.04 -11.20
C GLU A 569 19.30 4.22 -12.73
N HIS A 570 20.41 4.65 -13.34
CA HIS A 570 20.52 4.68 -14.81
C HIS A 570 20.30 3.30 -15.43
N ARG A 571 20.85 2.25 -14.83
CA ARG A 571 20.69 0.89 -15.34
C ARG A 571 19.24 0.41 -15.28
N HIS A 572 18.45 0.83 -14.29
CA HIS A 572 17.00 0.63 -14.32
C HIS A 572 16.34 1.38 -15.46
N GLN A 573 16.63 2.67 -15.63
CA GLN A 573 16.08 3.50 -16.72
C GLN A 573 16.40 2.94 -18.11
N LYS A 574 17.63 2.44 -18.30
CA LYS A 574 18.06 1.77 -19.53
C LYS A 574 17.25 0.50 -19.82
N LEU A 575 16.94 -0.29 -18.78
CA LEU A 575 16.15 -1.51 -18.95
C LEU A 575 14.67 -1.19 -19.21
N TYR A 576 14.10 -0.18 -18.54
CA TYR A 576 12.74 0.28 -18.85
C TYR A 576 12.59 0.67 -20.33
N LEU A 577 13.58 1.37 -20.90
CA LEU A 577 13.59 1.71 -22.34
C LEU A 577 13.53 0.47 -23.25
N LEU A 578 14.15 -0.64 -22.85
CA LEU A 578 14.06 -1.91 -23.57
C LEU A 578 12.68 -2.55 -23.41
N GLU A 579 12.16 -2.57 -22.18
CA GLU A 579 10.89 -3.23 -21.83
C GLU A 579 9.66 -2.60 -22.46
N ARG A 580 9.75 -1.32 -22.86
CA ARG A 580 8.74 -0.64 -23.69
C ARG A 580 8.49 -1.30 -25.04
N LEU A 581 9.52 -1.96 -25.59
CA LEU A 581 9.46 -2.63 -26.90
C LEU A 581 9.22 -4.14 -26.78
N GLY A 582 9.33 -4.70 -25.58
CA GLY A 582 8.97 -6.09 -25.33
C GLY A 582 9.18 -6.46 -23.86
N PRO A 583 8.22 -7.14 -23.22
CA PRO A 583 8.39 -7.57 -21.84
C PRO A 583 9.51 -8.62 -21.72
N THR A 584 10.29 -8.55 -20.65
CA THR A 584 11.35 -9.54 -20.34
C THR A 584 10.84 -10.73 -19.54
N VAL A 585 9.76 -10.54 -18.80
CA VAL A 585 9.13 -11.54 -17.93
C VAL A 585 7.62 -11.41 -18.11
N SER A 586 6.89 -12.52 -18.04
CA SER A 586 5.45 -12.44 -17.90
C SER A 586 5.08 -11.73 -16.59
N ARG A 587 4.09 -10.84 -16.63
CA ARG A 587 3.51 -10.19 -15.45
C ARG A 587 2.88 -11.19 -14.48
N PHE A 588 2.60 -12.41 -14.94
CA PHE A 588 2.05 -13.50 -14.14
C PHE A 588 3.10 -14.45 -13.57
N ALA A 589 4.38 -14.25 -13.86
CA ALA A 589 5.43 -15.15 -13.41
C ALA A 589 5.48 -15.19 -11.86
N PRO A 590 5.57 -16.38 -11.26
CA PRO A 590 5.55 -16.54 -9.80
C PRO A 590 6.72 -15.80 -9.16
N ARG A 591 6.49 -15.24 -7.96
CA ARG A 591 7.56 -14.55 -7.22
C ARG A 591 8.67 -15.54 -6.83
N VAL A 592 9.90 -15.04 -6.83
CA VAL A 592 11.11 -15.82 -6.60
C VAL A 592 11.98 -15.20 -5.52
N VAL A 593 12.85 -16.02 -4.94
CA VAL A 593 13.85 -15.58 -3.96
C VAL A 593 14.85 -14.66 -4.65
N SER A 594 15.20 -13.55 -4.00
CA SER A 594 16.26 -12.64 -4.45
C SER A 594 17.42 -12.67 -3.46
N PRO A 595 18.69 -12.76 -3.90
CA PRO A 595 19.81 -12.71 -2.96
C PRO A 595 20.08 -11.30 -2.41
N TRP A 596 19.39 -10.27 -2.93
CA TRP A 596 19.49 -8.89 -2.47
C TRP A 596 18.39 -8.47 -1.48
N ARG A 597 17.34 -9.29 -1.29
CA ARG A 597 16.19 -8.98 -0.43
C ARG A 597 15.69 -10.22 0.30
N ALA A 598 15.17 -10.05 1.52
CA ALA A 598 14.63 -11.16 2.31
C ALA A 598 13.23 -11.61 1.83
N ASP A 599 12.47 -10.70 1.19
CA ASP A 599 11.15 -10.96 0.62
C ASP A 599 11.22 -11.50 -0.81
N LEU A 600 10.18 -12.26 -1.20
CA LEU A 600 10.05 -12.77 -2.57
C LEU A 600 9.75 -11.63 -3.55
N ARG A 601 10.49 -11.58 -4.66
CA ARG A 601 10.35 -10.57 -5.71
C ARG A 601 9.69 -11.14 -6.97
N PRO A 602 8.96 -10.33 -7.75
CA PRO A 602 8.63 -10.73 -9.11
C PRO A 602 9.94 -11.00 -9.90
N PRO A 603 9.97 -11.96 -10.84
CA PRO A 603 11.20 -12.24 -11.59
C PRO A 603 11.71 -11.05 -12.41
N SER A 604 10.84 -10.13 -12.83
CA SER A 604 11.24 -8.84 -13.44
C SER A 604 12.13 -8.03 -12.49
N GLY A 605 11.73 -7.92 -11.22
CA GLY A 605 12.53 -7.25 -10.18
C GLY A 605 13.87 -7.93 -9.90
N LEU A 606 13.95 -9.26 -10.06
CA LEU A 606 15.22 -10.00 -9.97
C LEU A 606 16.10 -9.77 -11.21
N LEU A 607 15.52 -9.74 -12.41
CA LEU A 607 16.22 -9.46 -13.67
C LEU A 607 16.82 -8.06 -13.65
N HIS A 608 16.05 -7.07 -13.20
CA HIS A 608 16.50 -5.70 -12.98
C HIS A 608 17.70 -5.66 -12.03
N ALA A 609 17.64 -6.38 -10.91
CA ALA A 609 18.77 -6.45 -9.97
C ALA A 609 20.01 -7.04 -10.66
N VAL A 610 19.90 -8.18 -11.35
CA VAL A 610 21.04 -8.77 -12.06
C VAL A 610 21.60 -7.80 -13.12
N PHE A 611 20.75 -7.14 -13.91
CA PHE A 611 21.15 -6.19 -14.95
C PHE A 611 21.93 -4.98 -14.40
N VAL A 612 21.53 -4.49 -13.22
CA VAL A 612 22.20 -3.40 -12.50
C VAL A 612 23.51 -3.87 -11.89
N PHE A 613 23.48 -4.96 -11.12
CA PHE A 613 24.64 -5.40 -10.34
C PHE A 613 25.79 -5.92 -11.20
N VAL A 614 25.54 -6.35 -12.45
CA VAL A 614 26.60 -6.60 -13.44
C VAL A 614 27.43 -5.34 -13.71
N GLU A 615 26.79 -4.18 -13.83
CA GLU A 615 27.49 -2.91 -14.07
C GLU A 615 28.14 -2.38 -12.79
N LEU A 616 27.46 -2.48 -11.64
CA LEU A 616 28.04 -2.08 -10.35
C LEU A 616 29.27 -2.92 -9.98
N HIS A 617 29.30 -4.21 -10.34
CA HIS A 617 30.49 -5.03 -10.19
C HIS A 617 31.70 -4.42 -10.91
N ARG A 618 31.53 -3.95 -12.16
CA ARG A 618 32.59 -3.26 -12.93
C ARG A 618 33.01 -1.94 -12.27
N LEU A 619 32.05 -1.17 -11.74
CA LEU A 619 32.33 0.09 -11.03
C LEU A 619 33.19 -0.18 -9.80
N TRP A 620 32.80 -1.13 -8.96
CA TRP A 620 33.53 -1.45 -7.74
C TRP A 620 34.90 -2.07 -8.03
N GLN A 621 35.07 -2.81 -9.13
CA GLN A 621 36.39 -3.24 -9.61
C GLN A 621 37.28 -2.03 -9.94
N HIS A 622 36.73 -1.04 -10.66
CA HIS A 622 37.46 0.19 -10.97
C HIS A 622 37.82 0.98 -9.71
N ILE A 623 36.90 1.14 -8.76
CA ILE A 623 37.17 1.82 -7.48
C ILE A 623 38.22 1.07 -6.66
N LEU A 624 38.17 -0.26 -6.61
CA LEU A 624 39.19 -1.06 -5.95
C LEU A 624 40.58 -0.90 -6.59
N ALA A 625 40.66 -0.76 -7.91
CA ALA A 625 41.93 -0.57 -8.60
C ALA A 625 42.45 0.88 -8.53
N HIS A 626 41.61 1.87 -8.82
CA HIS A 626 42.03 3.26 -9.09
C HIS A 626 41.44 4.30 -8.11
N GLY A 627 40.42 3.92 -7.34
CA GLY A 627 39.78 4.80 -6.35
C GLY A 627 40.68 5.16 -5.15
N PRO A 628 40.23 6.09 -4.30
CA PRO A 628 40.98 6.56 -3.14
C PRO A 628 41.11 5.47 -2.06
N ALA A 629 42.10 5.63 -1.17
CA ALA A 629 42.42 4.64 -0.15
C ALA A 629 41.23 4.33 0.79
N HIS A 630 40.41 5.33 1.13
CA HIS A 630 39.28 5.17 2.04
C HIS A 630 38.14 4.31 1.45
N MET A 631 38.08 4.15 0.12
CA MET A 631 37.05 3.34 -0.54
C MET A 631 37.45 1.89 -0.79
N LYS A 632 38.72 1.50 -0.54
CA LYS A 632 39.22 0.16 -0.90
C LYS A 632 38.56 -0.96 -0.09
N GLU A 633 38.36 -0.75 1.21
CA GLU A 633 37.71 -1.75 2.07
C GLU A 633 36.24 -1.94 1.67
N ARG A 634 35.53 -0.84 1.43
CA ARG A 634 34.15 -0.83 0.95
C ARG A 634 34.02 -1.54 -0.40
N ALA A 635 34.88 -1.21 -1.37
CA ALA A 635 34.90 -1.86 -2.68
C ALA A 635 35.15 -3.37 -2.57
N THR A 636 36.05 -3.80 -1.70
CA THR A 636 36.31 -5.23 -1.44
C THR A 636 35.06 -5.95 -0.94
N LYS A 637 34.35 -5.35 0.02
CA LYS A 637 33.09 -5.91 0.56
C LYS A 637 32.01 -5.99 -0.51
N GLN A 638 31.81 -4.90 -1.26
CA GLN A 638 30.79 -4.82 -2.32
C GLN A 638 31.02 -5.86 -3.42
N LEU A 639 32.27 -6.05 -3.87
CA LEU A 639 32.59 -7.04 -4.89
C LEU A 639 32.28 -8.47 -4.44
N ARG A 640 32.71 -8.83 -3.22
CA ARG A 640 32.46 -10.18 -2.67
C ARG A 640 30.97 -10.47 -2.58
N ASP A 641 30.19 -9.52 -2.07
CA ASP A 641 28.75 -9.71 -1.88
C ASP A 641 28.02 -9.73 -3.25
N THR A 642 28.45 -8.88 -4.19
CA THR A 642 27.89 -8.79 -5.55
C THR A 642 28.15 -10.06 -6.36
N GLU A 643 29.36 -10.62 -6.34
CA GLU A 643 29.68 -11.85 -7.08
C GLU A 643 28.84 -13.03 -6.60
N ARG A 644 28.69 -13.19 -5.28
CA ARG A 644 27.84 -14.23 -4.71
C ARG A 644 26.39 -14.04 -5.14
N ASN A 645 25.88 -12.81 -5.03
CA ASN A 645 24.47 -12.53 -5.31
C ASN A 645 24.15 -12.61 -6.82
N LEU A 646 25.06 -12.21 -7.71
CA LEU A 646 24.89 -12.38 -9.17
C LEU A 646 24.75 -13.85 -9.55
N ASN A 647 25.63 -14.73 -9.03
CA ASN A 647 25.56 -16.16 -9.31
C ASN A 647 24.22 -16.76 -8.86
N LEU A 648 23.75 -16.41 -7.67
CA LEU A 648 22.45 -16.87 -7.15
C LEU A 648 21.28 -16.29 -7.97
N GLY A 649 21.34 -15.00 -8.29
CA GLY A 649 20.29 -14.30 -9.03
C GLY A 649 20.11 -14.86 -10.45
N VAL A 650 21.20 -15.08 -11.18
CA VAL A 650 21.17 -15.71 -12.51
C VAL A 650 20.63 -17.13 -12.42
N ALA A 651 21.11 -17.94 -11.47
CA ALA A 651 20.62 -19.31 -11.27
C ALA A 651 19.10 -19.36 -10.99
N THR A 652 18.58 -18.41 -10.21
CA THR A 652 17.13 -18.30 -9.98
C THR A 652 16.38 -17.84 -11.23
N LEU A 653 16.89 -16.84 -11.98
CA LEU A 653 16.26 -16.39 -13.23
C LEU A 653 16.12 -17.49 -14.27
N ARG A 654 17.06 -18.43 -14.33
CA ARG A 654 17.00 -19.60 -15.23
C ARG A 654 15.85 -20.55 -14.92
N GLN A 655 15.29 -20.47 -13.71
CA GLN A 655 14.14 -21.27 -13.29
C GLN A 655 12.81 -20.52 -13.47
N CYS A 656 12.86 -19.25 -13.87
CA CYS A 656 11.69 -18.40 -14.06
C CYS A 656 11.09 -18.53 -15.47
N GLU A 657 9.81 -18.21 -15.58
CA GLU A 657 9.10 -18.05 -16.85
C GLU A 657 9.44 -16.70 -17.51
N LEU A 658 10.64 -16.62 -18.08
CA LEU A 658 11.09 -15.47 -18.86
C LEU A 658 10.48 -15.48 -20.27
N THR A 659 10.34 -14.31 -20.90
CA THR A 659 10.03 -14.23 -22.34
C THR A 659 11.26 -14.61 -23.17
N GLU A 660 11.14 -14.67 -24.51
CA GLU A 660 12.30 -14.87 -25.38
C GLU A 660 13.36 -13.77 -25.17
N LEU A 661 12.91 -12.51 -25.11
CA LEU A 661 13.77 -11.37 -24.82
C LEU A 661 14.44 -11.49 -23.45
N GLY A 662 13.71 -11.85 -22.40
CA GLY A 662 14.27 -12.02 -21.06
C GLY A 662 15.29 -13.16 -20.97
N ARG A 663 15.05 -14.29 -21.66
CA ARG A 663 16.03 -15.39 -21.76
C ARG A 663 17.31 -14.93 -22.45
N ALA A 664 17.18 -14.29 -23.62
CA ALA A 664 18.32 -13.81 -24.38
C ALA A 664 19.13 -12.74 -23.61
N LEU A 665 18.45 -11.84 -22.88
CA LEU A 665 19.14 -10.87 -22.02
C LEU A 665 19.84 -11.57 -20.85
N THR A 666 19.22 -12.58 -20.24
CA THR A 666 19.83 -13.38 -19.17
C THR A 666 21.07 -14.12 -19.67
N ASP A 667 21.06 -14.65 -20.91
CA ASP A 667 22.23 -15.26 -21.56
C ASP A 667 23.40 -14.27 -21.66
N VAL A 668 23.12 -13.04 -22.10
CA VAL A 668 24.14 -11.98 -22.19
C VAL A 668 24.71 -11.64 -20.82
N LEU A 669 23.85 -11.45 -19.81
CA LEU A 669 24.26 -11.08 -18.46
C LEU A 669 25.11 -12.18 -17.79
N GLU A 670 24.73 -13.44 -17.95
CA GLU A 670 25.51 -14.58 -17.44
C GLU A 670 26.88 -14.67 -18.11
N ALA A 671 26.93 -14.59 -19.45
CA ALA A 671 28.18 -14.64 -20.20
C ALA A 671 29.15 -13.51 -19.81
N VAL A 672 28.61 -12.33 -19.53
CA VAL A 672 29.37 -11.16 -19.09
C VAL A 672 29.85 -11.29 -17.65
N SER A 673 29.02 -11.81 -16.74
CA SER A 673 29.36 -11.97 -15.32
C SER A 673 30.56 -12.92 -15.08
N HIS A 674 30.86 -13.79 -16.05
CA HIS A 674 31.98 -14.73 -16.02
C HIS A 674 33.24 -14.25 -16.75
N GLN A 675 33.23 -13.07 -17.38
CA GLN A 675 34.42 -12.51 -18.05
C GLN A 675 35.30 -11.72 -17.07
N ALA A 676 36.62 -11.89 -17.18
CA ALA A 676 37.60 -11.07 -16.45
C ALA A 676 37.49 -9.58 -16.85
N PRO A 677 37.83 -8.62 -15.95
CA PRO A 677 37.71 -7.20 -16.24
C PRO A 677 38.47 -6.83 -17.51
N VAL A 678 37.79 -6.09 -18.40
CA VAL A 678 38.39 -5.56 -19.62
C VAL A 678 39.43 -4.51 -19.22
N ALA A 679 40.66 -4.66 -19.73
CA ALA A 679 41.71 -3.67 -19.53
C ALA A 679 41.27 -2.31 -20.08
N ALA A 680 41.55 -1.26 -19.30
CA ALA A 680 41.21 0.14 -19.59
C ALA A 680 41.75 0.64 -20.93
#